data_AF-A0A8D1AZB4-F1
#
_entry.id   AF-A0A8D1AZB4-F1
#
_cell.length_a   1.000
_cell.length_b   1.000
_cell.length_c   1.000
_cell.angle_alpha   90.00
_cell.angle_beta   90.00
_cell.angle_gamma   90.00
#
_symmetry.space_group_name_H-M   'P 1'
#
loop_
_entity.id
_entity.type
_entity.pdbx_description
1 polymer ?
#
loop_
_entity_poly.entity_id
_entity_poly.type
_entity_poly.pdbx_seq_one_letter_code
_entity_poly.pdbx_strand_id
1 'polypeptide(L)'
;MASPSSPPAFRLETSDRSREDGAERDRGQPGGGARPPPMESAFQPEDRMFPPQITVDLHYRKRAGASQPDPNRFDRDRLFRVVAQGVPEDLAGLPEYLRRTSKYLTDTEYREGSTGKTCLMKAVLNLRDGANACIQPLLQIDRDSGNPQPLVNAQCTDAYYRGHSALHIAIEKRSLPCVKLLVENGADVHARACGQFFQKKSQDPCFYFGELPLSLAVCTKQWDVVTYLLENPHQSASPQATDSLGNTALHALVAIADNSVKNTELVTLMYDKLLQAVARLYPTVRLEDIPNLQGLTPLQLAAKEGKIEIFRHILQREFPGPCQPLSRKFTEWSYGPVRVSLYDLASVDSWEENSVLEIIAFHCRSSDRHRMVVLEPLNKLLQEKWNLLTPRFLINFLCYLIYVSVLTAVTYHQPALEKDLLTLGNSTLLLGHILILLTGAYLLMGQLWYFWRRRLFIWTSFVDSYFEILFLVQALLAVLSQVLCFLAVKWYLPLLVSSLVLGWLNLLYYTRGLQHTGIYSVMIQKVILRDLLRFLLVYLVFLFGFAVALVSLSREAQALGAPLGSNATEAAGEGDKEGSEALYKGILDASLELFKFTIGMGELAFQEQLRFRGVVLVLLLAYVLLTYVLLLNMLIALMSETVNSVAHDSWSIWKLQKAICVLEMEKGYWWCRRKKQRAGVKLTVGTRPDGSPDERWCFRVEEVNWAAWEQTLPTVCEEPSGPPGSSGDTNEALASQPSQDSVTEEDNVPLQPLESR
;
A
#
# COMPACT_ATOMS: atom_id res chain seq x y z
N MET A 1 24.44 -26.25 5.91
CA MET A 1 25.06 -25.68 7.13
C MET A 1 26.53 -25.41 6.79
N ALA A 2 26.88 -24.16 6.50
CA ALA A 2 28.27 -23.77 6.37
C ALA A 2 28.86 -23.65 7.79
N SER A 3 29.98 -24.31 8.03
CA SER A 3 30.78 -24.16 9.25
C SER A 3 31.05 -22.67 9.49
N PRO A 4 30.91 -22.16 10.73
CA PRO A 4 31.28 -20.79 11.02
C PRO A 4 32.78 -20.65 10.72
N SER A 5 33.12 -19.76 9.80
CA SER A 5 34.50 -19.32 9.60
C SER A 5 35.07 -18.95 10.98
N SER A 6 36.18 -19.59 11.34
CA SER A 6 36.94 -19.26 12.55
C SER A 6 37.12 -17.73 12.63
N PRO A 7 36.89 -17.09 13.79
CA PRO A 7 37.13 -15.65 13.91
C PRO A 7 38.58 -15.37 13.48
N PRO A 8 38.83 -14.30 12.70
CA PRO A 8 40.17 -13.99 12.27
C PRO A 8 41.08 -13.86 13.51
N ALA A 9 42.25 -14.50 13.46
CA ALA A 9 43.23 -14.41 14.52
C ALA A 9 43.50 -12.93 14.82
N PHE A 10 43.37 -12.54 16.09
CA PHE A 10 43.60 -11.16 16.52
C PHE A 10 45.02 -10.73 16.12
N ARG A 11 45.11 -9.74 15.24
CA ARG A 11 46.37 -9.18 14.70
C ARG A 11 46.37 -7.67 14.91
N LEU A 12 47.51 -7.15 15.35
CA LEU A 12 47.78 -5.73 15.40
C LEU A 12 48.33 -5.27 14.04
N GLU A 13 47.74 -4.22 13.48
CA GLU A 13 48.20 -3.61 12.21
C GLU A 13 49.54 -2.89 12.40
N THR A 14 50.39 -2.84 11.38
CA THR A 14 51.68 -2.14 11.40
C THR A 14 51.55 -0.76 10.76
N SER A 15 52.16 0.27 11.38
CA SER A 15 52.23 1.60 10.80
C SER A 15 53.67 1.99 10.50
N ASP A 16 53.88 2.59 9.33
CA ASP A 16 55.16 3.16 8.89
C ASP A 16 55.11 4.71 8.84
N ARG A 17 54.11 5.32 9.49
CA ARG A 17 53.97 6.77 9.54
C ARG A 17 55.10 7.40 10.35
N SER A 18 55.63 8.50 9.81
CA SER A 18 56.56 9.34 10.56
C SER A 18 55.81 10.13 11.64
N ARG A 19 56.50 10.56 12.71
CA ARG A 19 55.89 11.33 13.80
C ARG A 19 55.31 12.69 13.34
N GLU A 20 55.74 13.17 12.17
CA GLU A 20 55.26 14.40 11.51
C GLU A 20 53.93 14.19 10.76
N ASP A 21 53.67 13.00 10.20
CA ASP A 21 52.38 12.64 9.58
C ASP A 21 51.21 12.58 10.59
N GLY A 22 51.51 12.52 11.89
CA GLY A 22 50.54 12.50 12.97
C GLY A 22 49.98 13.88 13.36
N ALA A 23 50.61 14.97 12.92
CA ALA A 23 50.19 16.34 13.25
C ALA A 23 49.03 16.85 12.36
N GLU A 24 48.84 16.26 11.18
CA GLU A 24 47.69 16.50 10.29
C GLU A 24 46.46 15.63 10.65
N ARG A 25 46.15 15.49 11.95
CA ARG A 25 44.75 15.24 12.32
C ARG A 25 44.00 16.53 12.07
N ASP A 26 43.56 16.69 10.82
CA ASP A 26 42.79 17.83 10.36
C ASP A 26 41.64 18.06 11.34
N ARG A 27 41.62 19.25 11.95
CA ARG A 27 40.56 19.71 12.87
C ARG A 27 39.34 20.06 12.03
N GLY A 28 38.74 19.07 11.37
CA GLY A 28 37.42 19.18 10.77
C GLY A 28 36.39 19.37 11.89
N GLN A 29 35.76 20.54 11.94
CA GLN A 29 34.73 20.88 12.91
C GLN A 29 33.63 19.81 13.01
N PRO A 30 33.13 19.46 14.21
CA PRO A 30 31.86 18.75 14.36
C PRO A 30 30.72 19.75 14.12
N GLY A 31 30.49 20.11 12.86
CA GLY A 31 29.55 21.16 12.47
C GLY A 31 28.48 20.65 11.52
N GLY A 32 27.27 20.40 12.05
CA GLY A 32 26.01 20.42 11.30
C GLY A 32 25.73 19.23 10.37
N GLY A 33 24.94 18.26 10.85
CA GLY A 33 24.23 17.27 10.03
C GLY A 33 25.07 16.60 8.93
N ALA A 34 26.01 15.74 9.32
CA ALA A 34 26.91 15.04 8.40
C ALA A 34 26.14 14.34 7.29
N ARG A 35 26.21 14.88 6.06
CA ARG A 35 25.75 14.18 4.87
C ARG A 35 26.67 12.97 4.65
N PRO A 36 26.13 11.82 4.21
CA PRO A 36 26.94 10.64 3.91
C PRO A 36 27.97 10.98 2.82
N PRO A 37 29.23 10.49 2.95
CA PRO A 37 30.26 10.72 1.94
C PRO A 37 29.84 10.09 0.60
N PRO A 38 30.12 10.74 -0.55
CA PRO A 38 29.82 10.16 -1.86
C PRO A 38 30.69 8.94 -2.14
N MET A 39 30.12 7.88 -2.72
CA MET A 39 30.88 6.66 -3.07
C MET A 39 32.05 6.92 -4.04
N GLU A 40 31.88 7.86 -4.96
CA GLU A 40 32.93 8.30 -5.87
C GLU A 40 32.86 9.81 -6.06
N SER A 41 34.02 10.46 -5.98
CA SER A 41 34.16 11.85 -6.36
C SER A 41 35.51 12.04 -7.04
N ALA A 42 35.51 12.76 -8.18
CA ALA A 42 36.75 13.11 -8.88
C ALA A 42 37.44 14.34 -8.26
N PHE A 43 36.73 15.11 -7.43
CA PHE A 43 37.17 16.42 -6.94
C PHE A 43 37.48 16.43 -5.44
N GLN A 44 36.77 15.64 -4.63
CA GLN A 44 37.02 15.53 -3.20
C GLN A 44 37.94 14.33 -2.94
N PRO A 45 39.07 14.53 -2.24
CA PRO A 45 39.92 13.42 -1.81
C PRO A 45 39.21 12.57 -0.76
N GLU A 46 39.56 11.29 -0.69
CA GLU A 46 38.92 10.31 0.19
C GLU A 46 39.25 10.59 1.68
N ASP A 47 38.27 10.41 2.56
CA ASP A 47 38.37 10.83 3.96
C ASP A 47 39.40 10.01 4.75
N ARG A 48 40.07 10.66 5.73
CA ARG A 48 41.05 10.04 6.65
C ARG A 48 40.52 9.86 8.09
N MET A 49 39.21 9.92 8.28
CA MET A 49 38.59 9.76 9.59
C MET A 49 38.52 8.28 9.98
N PHE A 50 39.36 7.83 10.91
CA PHE A 50 39.34 6.44 11.41
C PHE A 50 38.93 6.42 12.89
N PRO A 51 38.21 5.37 13.36
CA PRO A 51 38.12 5.09 14.78
C PRO A 51 39.53 4.84 15.35
N PRO A 52 39.81 5.23 16.60
CA PRO A 52 41.13 5.04 17.19
C PRO A 52 41.49 3.55 17.25
N GLN A 53 42.61 3.18 16.62
CA GLN A 53 43.15 1.81 16.63
C GLN A 53 44.57 1.81 17.21
N ILE A 54 44.95 0.66 17.78
CA ILE A 54 46.30 0.39 18.27
C ILE A 54 47.09 -0.24 17.14
N THR A 55 48.17 0.42 16.70
CA THR A 55 49.06 -0.08 15.64
C THR A 55 50.48 -0.25 16.17
N VAL A 56 51.25 -1.13 15.54
CA VAL A 56 52.67 -1.35 15.82
C VAL A 56 53.50 -0.42 14.94
N ASP A 57 54.14 0.57 15.55
CA ASP A 57 55.03 1.49 14.84
C ASP A 57 56.35 0.79 14.44
N LEU A 58 56.56 0.64 13.14
CA LEU A 58 57.75 0.03 12.56
C LEU A 58 59.01 0.90 12.74
N HIS A 59 58.85 2.20 13.00
CA HIS A 59 59.94 3.15 13.19
C HIS A 59 60.34 3.37 14.65
N TYR A 60 59.70 2.69 15.62
CA TYR A 60 59.94 2.87 17.05
C TYR A 60 61.42 2.78 17.46
N ARG A 61 62.25 2.00 16.74
CA ARG A 61 63.69 1.83 17.02
C ARG A 61 64.61 2.77 16.24
N LYS A 62 64.15 3.45 15.18
CA LYS A 62 64.97 4.37 14.38
C LYS A 62 65.01 5.75 15.05
N ARG A 63 66.06 5.98 15.84
CA ARG A 63 66.32 7.26 16.52
C ARG A 63 66.65 8.35 15.50
N ALA A 64 65.90 9.46 15.58
CA ALA A 64 66.27 10.83 15.18
C ALA A 64 67.19 10.97 13.95
N GLY A 65 66.62 10.85 12.75
CA GLY A 65 67.18 11.38 11.52
C GLY A 65 66.02 11.64 10.56
N ALA A 66 65.94 12.84 9.99
CA ALA A 66 64.87 13.25 9.07
C ALA A 66 64.67 12.15 8.01
N SER A 67 63.55 11.45 8.08
CA SER A 67 63.18 10.43 7.11
C SER A 67 62.88 11.15 5.79
N GLN A 68 63.83 11.14 4.86
CA GLN A 68 63.49 11.47 3.47
C GLN A 68 62.33 10.56 3.04
N PRO A 69 61.28 11.10 2.37
CA PRO A 69 60.17 10.28 1.91
C PRO A 69 60.71 9.20 0.96
N ASP A 70 60.57 7.94 1.35
CA ASP A 70 61.01 6.80 0.53
C ASP A 70 60.19 6.87 -0.78
N PRO A 71 60.82 7.11 -1.96
CA PRO A 71 60.09 7.25 -3.22
C PRO A 71 59.37 5.95 -3.62
N ASN A 72 59.73 4.83 -2.99
CA ASN A 72 59.08 3.53 -3.15
C ASN A 72 57.97 3.26 -2.11
N ARG A 73 57.60 4.24 -1.28
CA ARG A 73 56.44 4.11 -0.37
C ARG A 73 55.13 4.16 -1.17
N PHE A 74 54.25 3.22 -0.87
CA PHE A 74 52.89 3.21 -1.41
C PHE A 74 51.93 3.76 -0.35
N ASP A 75 51.67 5.06 -0.41
CA ASP A 75 50.58 5.66 0.37
C ASP A 75 49.24 5.34 -0.29
N ARG A 76 48.16 5.37 0.51
CA ARG A 76 46.78 5.17 0.03
C ARG A 76 46.45 6.07 -1.16
N ASP A 77 46.81 7.35 -1.09
CA ASP A 77 46.47 8.32 -2.14
C ASP A 77 47.25 8.04 -3.44
N ARG A 78 48.48 7.51 -3.34
CA ARG A 78 49.25 7.01 -4.49
C ARG A 78 48.57 5.77 -5.07
N LEU A 79 48.21 4.80 -4.23
CA LEU A 79 47.54 3.57 -4.65
C LEU A 79 46.21 3.86 -5.34
N PHE A 80 45.38 4.74 -4.78
CA PHE A 80 44.07 5.11 -5.31
C PHE A 80 44.19 5.86 -6.65
N ARG A 81 45.22 6.70 -6.80
CA ARG A 81 45.52 7.38 -8.06
C ARG A 81 45.95 6.40 -9.16
N VAL A 82 46.85 5.47 -8.84
CA VAL A 82 47.34 4.44 -9.79
C VAL A 82 46.18 3.56 -10.28
N VAL A 83 45.37 3.03 -9.35
CA VAL A 83 44.25 2.15 -9.74
C VAL A 83 43.15 2.90 -10.50
N ALA A 84 42.97 4.21 -10.25
CA ALA A 84 42.05 5.04 -11.02
C ALA A 84 42.56 5.37 -12.43
N GLN A 85 43.88 5.47 -12.62
CA GLN A 85 44.50 5.62 -13.93
C GLN A 85 44.48 4.33 -14.75
N GLY A 86 44.45 3.17 -14.09
CA GLY A 86 44.35 1.87 -14.74
C GLY A 86 45.62 1.41 -15.45
N VAL A 87 46.79 1.94 -15.06
CA VAL A 87 48.10 1.56 -15.60
C VAL A 87 48.74 0.50 -14.68
N PRO A 88 48.89 -0.76 -15.13
CA PRO A 88 49.38 -1.85 -14.28
C PRO A 88 50.87 -1.75 -13.94
N GLU A 89 51.67 -1.11 -14.81
CA GLU A 89 53.11 -0.92 -14.60
C GLU A 89 53.43 -0.11 -13.34
N ASP A 90 52.56 0.84 -12.99
CA ASP A 90 52.72 1.69 -11.81
C ASP A 90 52.47 0.94 -10.48
N LEU A 91 51.99 -0.31 -10.54
CA LEU A 91 51.87 -1.22 -9.39
C LEU A 91 53.17 -2.02 -9.14
N ALA A 92 54.19 -1.90 -9.99
CA ALA A 92 55.47 -2.55 -9.79
C ALA A 92 56.12 -2.12 -8.46
N GLY A 93 56.59 -3.08 -7.68
CA GLY A 93 57.18 -2.85 -6.34
C GLY A 93 56.19 -2.85 -5.17
N LEU A 94 54.86 -2.79 -5.42
CA LEU A 94 53.84 -2.94 -4.38
C LEU A 94 53.93 -4.28 -3.61
N PRO A 95 54.09 -5.46 -4.24
CA PRO A 95 54.14 -6.72 -3.50
C PRO A 95 55.38 -6.83 -2.59
N GLU A 96 56.52 -6.29 -3.03
CA GLU A 96 57.75 -6.25 -2.24
C GLU A 96 57.60 -5.32 -1.03
N TYR A 97 56.96 -4.17 -1.23
CA TYR A 97 56.66 -3.22 -0.17
C TYR A 97 55.73 -3.83 0.89
N LEU A 98 54.62 -4.46 0.48
CA LEU A 98 53.68 -5.12 1.40
C LEU A 98 54.35 -6.24 2.23
N ARG A 99 55.22 -7.04 1.60
CA ARG A 99 56.02 -8.07 2.30
C ARG A 99 57.00 -7.44 3.30
N ARG A 100 57.68 -6.36 2.91
CA ARG A 100 58.64 -5.64 3.76
C ARG A 100 57.98 -5.04 5.00
N THR A 101 56.80 -4.46 4.85
CA THR A 101 56.06 -3.81 5.96
C THR A 101 55.11 -4.75 6.69
N SER A 102 54.93 -5.97 6.19
CA SER A 102 53.90 -6.92 6.68
C SER A 102 52.52 -6.27 6.74
N LYS A 103 52.12 -5.56 5.68
CA LYS A 103 50.81 -4.91 5.55
C LYS A 103 49.94 -5.65 4.53
N TYR A 104 48.63 -5.52 4.64
CA TYR A 104 47.67 -6.00 3.65
C TYR A 104 46.88 -4.87 3.02
N LEU A 105 46.33 -5.12 1.82
CA LEU A 105 45.49 -4.17 1.10
C LEU A 105 44.12 -3.93 1.79
N THR A 106 43.76 -4.76 2.77
CA THR A 106 42.54 -4.64 3.58
C THR A 106 42.75 -3.91 4.91
N ASP A 107 43.99 -3.57 5.26
CA ASP A 107 44.29 -2.83 6.49
C ASP A 107 43.69 -1.42 6.44
N THR A 108 43.47 -0.82 7.62
CA THR A 108 42.79 0.48 7.70
C THR A 108 43.53 1.60 6.96
N GLU A 109 44.86 1.53 6.88
CA GLU A 109 45.67 2.54 6.18
C GLU A 109 45.36 2.64 4.68
N TYR A 110 44.96 1.54 4.04
CA TYR A 110 44.61 1.51 2.61
C TYR A 110 43.11 1.60 2.34
N ARG A 111 42.29 1.73 3.38
CA ARG A 111 40.86 1.93 3.27
C ARG A 111 40.49 3.41 3.39
N GLU A 112 39.38 3.79 2.79
CA GLU A 112 38.75 5.07 3.10
C GLU A 112 38.22 5.05 4.54
N GLY A 113 38.45 6.12 5.30
CA GLY A 113 38.18 6.13 6.74
C GLY A 113 36.69 6.01 7.07
N SER A 114 35.83 6.74 6.37
CA SER A 114 34.39 6.74 6.65
C SER A 114 33.68 5.53 6.08
N THR A 115 33.86 5.22 4.78
CA THR A 115 33.11 4.16 4.08
C THR A 115 33.73 2.77 4.25
N GLY A 116 35.04 2.68 4.45
CA GLY A 116 35.80 1.43 4.37
C GLY A 116 36.14 0.99 2.94
N LYS A 117 35.96 1.87 1.94
CA LYS A 117 36.23 1.60 0.52
C LYS A 117 37.68 1.15 0.29
N THR A 118 37.87 0.10 -0.52
CA THR A 118 39.18 -0.46 -0.85
C THR A 118 39.70 0.03 -2.20
N CYS A 119 41.00 -0.17 -2.45
CA CYS A 119 41.62 0.08 -3.74
C CYS A 119 40.94 -0.69 -4.90
N LEU A 120 40.44 -1.90 -4.64
CA LEU A 120 39.68 -2.69 -5.61
C LEU A 120 38.35 -1.99 -5.99
N MET A 121 37.60 -1.50 -5.01
CA MET A 121 36.37 -0.75 -5.27
C MET A 121 36.65 0.51 -6.11
N LYS A 122 37.74 1.24 -5.81
CA LYS A 122 38.18 2.41 -6.59
C LYS A 122 38.55 2.04 -8.04
N ALA A 123 39.21 0.88 -8.24
CA ALA A 123 39.56 0.38 -9.56
C ALA A 123 38.31 0.03 -10.39
N VAL A 124 37.31 -0.60 -9.78
CA VAL A 124 36.04 -1.00 -10.43
C VAL A 124 35.12 0.19 -10.67
N LEU A 125 35.19 1.25 -9.85
CA LEU A 125 34.45 2.49 -10.11
C LEU A 125 34.96 3.21 -11.37
N ASN A 126 36.26 3.06 -11.67
CA ASN A 126 36.98 3.71 -12.76
C ASN A 126 37.38 2.72 -13.86
N LEU A 127 36.39 2.20 -14.60
CA LEU A 127 36.60 1.33 -15.76
C LEU A 127 36.79 2.15 -17.04
N ARG A 128 37.72 1.72 -17.90
CA ARG A 128 37.89 2.23 -19.28
C ARG A 128 37.43 1.14 -20.25
N ASP A 129 36.46 1.44 -21.10
CA ASP A 129 35.85 0.46 -22.02
C ASP A 129 35.35 -0.82 -21.32
N GLY A 130 34.86 -0.68 -20.08
CA GLY A 130 34.35 -1.79 -19.28
C GLY A 130 35.41 -2.66 -18.62
N ALA A 131 36.72 -2.38 -18.76
CA ALA A 131 37.78 -3.11 -18.07
C ALA A 131 38.74 -2.17 -17.34
N ASN A 132 39.50 -2.72 -16.40
CA ASN A 132 40.64 -2.02 -15.81
C ASN A 132 41.78 -3.03 -15.64
N ALA A 133 42.89 -2.78 -16.33
CA ALA A 133 44.06 -3.67 -16.36
C ALA A 133 44.72 -3.84 -14.99
N CYS A 134 44.47 -2.94 -14.03
CA CYS A 134 45.00 -3.04 -12.67
C CYS A 134 44.27 -4.06 -11.79
N ILE A 135 43.06 -4.51 -12.14
CA ILE A 135 42.26 -5.39 -11.28
C ILE A 135 42.94 -6.77 -11.12
N GLN A 136 43.38 -7.38 -12.22
CA GLN A 136 44.01 -8.70 -12.20
C GLN A 136 45.34 -8.71 -11.42
N PRO A 137 46.29 -7.77 -11.66
CA PRO A 137 47.50 -7.65 -10.83
C PRO A 137 47.19 -7.42 -9.36
N LEU A 138 46.21 -6.58 -9.01
CA LEU A 138 45.86 -6.27 -7.63
C LEU A 138 45.37 -7.52 -6.87
N LEU A 139 44.53 -8.34 -7.52
CA LEU A 139 44.05 -9.60 -6.96
C LEU A 139 45.16 -10.67 -6.87
N GLN A 140 46.13 -10.65 -7.78
CA GLN A 140 47.31 -11.52 -7.70
C GLN A 140 48.21 -11.11 -6.52
N ILE A 141 48.46 -9.81 -6.35
CA ILE A 141 49.26 -9.27 -5.24
C ILE A 141 48.63 -9.62 -3.89
N ASP A 142 47.30 -9.50 -3.75
CA ASP A 142 46.59 -9.87 -2.54
C ASP A 142 46.75 -11.37 -2.21
N ARG A 143 46.62 -12.25 -3.22
CA ARG A 143 46.85 -13.69 -3.07
C ARG A 143 48.30 -14.01 -2.68
N ASP A 144 49.26 -13.39 -3.34
CA ASP A 144 50.70 -13.57 -3.09
C ASP A 144 51.14 -13.02 -1.71
N SER A 145 50.35 -12.12 -1.13
CA SER A 145 50.54 -11.59 0.23
C SER A 145 49.99 -12.53 1.31
N GLY A 146 49.12 -13.49 0.95
CA GLY A 146 48.49 -14.42 1.88
C GLY A 146 47.50 -13.73 2.83
N ASN A 147 46.73 -12.76 2.33
CA ASN A 147 45.77 -12.01 3.14
C ASN A 147 44.70 -12.94 3.77
N PRO A 148 44.49 -12.90 5.09
CA PRO A 148 43.46 -13.72 5.75
C PRO A 148 42.03 -13.37 5.32
N GLN A 149 41.78 -12.12 4.92
CA GLN A 149 40.50 -11.69 4.35
C GLN A 149 40.72 -11.29 2.89
N PRO A 150 40.28 -12.11 1.92
CA PRO A 150 40.48 -11.82 0.52
C PRO A 150 39.97 -10.42 0.15
N LEU A 151 40.80 -9.64 -0.55
CA LEU A 151 40.48 -8.27 -0.96
C LEU A 151 39.16 -8.20 -1.75
N VAL A 152 38.87 -9.23 -2.54
CA VAL A 152 37.67 -9.34 -3.36
C VAL A 152 36.37 -9.37 -2.53
N ASN A 153 36.43 -9.89 -1.31
CA ASN A 153 35.29 -10.03 -0.40
C ASN A 153 35.22 -8.92 0.64
N ALA A 154 36.10 -7.92 0.56
CA ALA A 154 36.01 -6.73 1.38
C ALA A 154 34.70 -5.97 1.09
N GLN A 155 34.01 -5.58 2.15
CA GLN A 155 32.73 -4.87 2.10
C GLN A 155 32.85 -3.52 2.82
N CYS A 156 32.05 -2.54 2.39
CA CYS A 156 31.94 -1.26 3.10
C CYS A 156 31.36 -1.46 4.51
N THR A 157 31.90 -0.73 5.48
CA THR A 157 31.59 -0.89 6.91
C THR A 157 30.71 0.23 7.47
N ASP A 158 30.51 1.32 6.74
CA ASP A 158 29.70 2.44 7.18
C ASP A 158 28.22 2.07 7.36
N ALA A 159 27.46 2.95 8.00
CA ALA A 159 26.03 2.75 8.16
C ALA A 159 25.26 2.95 6.84
N TYR A 160 25.77 3.76 5.91
CA TYR A 160 25.04 4.18 4.72
C TYR A 160 25.19 3.19 3.55
N TYR A 161 26.41 2.78 3.23
CA TYR A 161 26.77 1.79 2.21
C TYR A 161 27.14 0.40 2.77
N ARG A 162 26.78 0.09 4.02
CA ARG A 162 27.08 -1.18 4.67
C ARG A 162 26.91 -2.40 3.76
N GLY A 163 27.93 -3.25 3.71
CA GLY A 163 27.88 -4.52 2.98
C GLY A 163 28.08 -4.41 1.47
N HIS A 164 28.24 -3.19 0.93
CA HIS A 164 28.54 -2.99 -0.49
C HIS A 164 29.90 -3.59 -0.85
N SER A 165 29.96 -4.39 -1.91
CA SER A 165 31.16 -5.10 -2.35
C SER A 165 31.59 -4.66 -3.75
N ALA A 166 32.84 -4.96 -4.12
CA ALA A 166 33.34 -4.69 -5.48
C ALA A 166 32.49 -5.37 -6.58
N LEU A 167 31.88 -6.53 -6.28
CA LEU A 167 30.98 -7.23 -7.19
C LEU A 167 29.70 -6.43 -7.47
N HIS A 168 29.12 -5.78 -6.46
CA HIS A 168 27.95 -4.91 -6.66
C HIS A 168 28.26 -3.75 -7.61
N ILE A 169 29.42 -3.13 -7.46
CA ILE A 169 29.87 -2.02 -8.33
C ILE A 169 30.08 -2.52 -9.77
N ALA A 170 30.72 -3.69 -9.96
CA ALA A 170 30.95 -4.24 -11.29
C ALA A 170 29.64 -4.51 -12.05
N ILE A 171 28.63 -5.01 -11.33
CA ILE A 171 27.27 -5.21 -11.86
C ILE A 171 26.62 -3.85 -12.16
N GLU A 172 26.70 -2.87 -11.25
CA GLU A 172 26.16 -1.53 -11.50
C GLU A 172 26.76 -0.89 -12.77
N LYS A 173 28.06 -1.06 -12.99
CA LYS A 173 28.79 -0.55 -14.17
C LYS A 173 28.53 -1.31 -15.46
N ARG A 174 27.73 -2.39 -15.43
CA ARG A 174 27.39 -3.22 -16.60
C ARG A 174 28.59 -3.85 -17.30
N SER A 175 29.61 -4.24 -16.53
CA SER A 175 30.80 -4.90 -17.08
C SER A 175 30.80 -6.39 -16.78
N LEU A 176 30.34 -7.19 -17.74
CA LEU A 176 30.45 -8.65 -17.67
C LEU A 176 31.91 -9.15 -17.55
N PRO A 177 32.91 -8.61 -18.28
CA PRO A 177 34.30 -9.04 -18.11
C PRO A 177 34.82 -8.83 -16.69
N CYS A 178 34.48 -7.70 -16.06
CA CYS A 178 34.88 -7.43 -14.68
C CYS A 178 34.18 -8.38 -13.70
N VAL A 179 32.89 -8.67 -13.90
CA VAL A 179 32.15 -9.64 -13.07
C VAL A 179 32.79 -11.03 -13.18
N LYS A 180 33.11 -11.50 -14.39
CA LYS A 180 33.78 -12.80 -14.60
C LYS A 180 35.10 -12.87 -13.84
N LEU A 181 35.92 -11.83 -14.00
CA LEU A 181 37.22 -11.75 -13.36
C LEU A 181 37.11 -11.75 -11.82
N LEU A 182 36.14 -11.01 -11.24
CA LEU A 182 35.95 -11.01 -9.80
C LEU A 182 35.50 -12.39 -9.28
N VAL A 183 34.56 -13.04 -9.96
CA VAL A 183 34.00 -14.35 -9.56
C VAL A 183 35.05 -15.47 -9.71
N GLU A 184 35.84 -15.48 -10.79
CA GLU A 184 36.96 -16.41 -11.00
C GLU A 184 38.03 -16.31 -9.89
N ASN A 185 38.15 -15.12 -9.27
CA ASN A 185 39.07 -14.87 -8.17
C ASN A 185 38.43 -15.01 -6.77
N GLY A 186 37.25 -15.64 -6.68
CA GLY A 186 36.63 -16.01 -5.40
C GLY A 186 35.74 -14.92 -4.78
N ALA A 187 35.14 -14.05 -5.60
CA ALA A 187 34.12 -13.11 -5.13
C ALA A 187 32.85 -13.85 -4.64
N ASP A 188 32.40 -13.50 -3.44
CA ASP A 188 31.17 -14.05 -2.86
C ASP A 188 29.92 -13.50 -3.56
N VAL A 189 29.21 -14.38 -4.28
CA VAL A 189 27.95 -14.07 -4.96
C VAL A 189 26.76 -13.86 -4.00
N HIS A 190 26.94 -14.16 -2.71
CA HIS A 190 25.93 -14.02 -1.66
C HIS A 190 26.20 -12.86 -0.68
N ALA A 191 27.16 -11.98 -0.99
CA ALA A 191 27.41 -10.77 -0.22
C ALA A 191 26.14 -9.90 -0.15
N ARG A 192 25.77 -9.40 1.03
CA ARG A 192 24.54 -8.62 1.25
C ARG A 192 24.86 -7.14 1.50
N ALA A 193 24.40 -6.27 0.62
CA ALA A 193 24.46 -4.82 0.77
C ALA A 193 23.26 -4.29 1.58
N CYS A 194 23.34 -4.35 2.92
CA CYS A 194 22.26 -3.99 3.86
C CYS A 194 22.31 -2.55 4.38
N GLY A 195 23.15 -1.69 3.80
CA GLY A 195 23.28 -0.28 4.15
C GLY A 195 21.99 0.52 4.01
N GLN A 196 21.89 1.65 4.73
CA GLN A 196 20.69 2.49 4.72
C GLN A 196 20.34 3.00 3.32
N PHE A 197 21.32 3.22 2.44
CA PHE A 197 21.10 3.60 1.05
C PHE A 197 20.35 2.54 0.24
N PHE A 198 20.56 1.27 0.58
CA PHE A 198 19.98 0.11 -0.12
C PHE A 198 18.64 -0.34 0.48
N GLN A 199 18.15 0.32 1.53
CA GLN A 199 16.87 0.00 2.16
C GLN A 199 15.75 0.90 1.62
N LYS A 200 14.53 0.38 1.54
CA LYS A 200 13.35 1.15 1.13
C LYS A 200 12.89 2.06 2.28
N LYS A 201 13.42 3.28 2.37
CA LYS A 201 12.86 4.37 3.19
C LYS A 201 12.03 5.30 2.31
N SER A 202 10.91 5.80 2.84
CA SER A 202 9.90 6.54 2.06
C SER A 202 10.22 8.02 1.82
N GLN A 203 11.22 8.60 2.47
CA GLN A 203 11.49 10.04 2.44
C GLN A 203 12.84 10.43 1.85
N ASP A 204 13.81 9.52 1.80
CA ASP A 204 15.17 9.78 1.31
C ASP A 204 15.42 9.11 -0.05
N PRO A 205 16.33 9.64 -0.89
CA PRO A 205 16.74 8.98 -2.12
C PRO A 205 17.50 7.69 -1.80
N CYS A 206 16.81 6.56 -1.90
CA CYS A 206 17.34 5.22 -1.66
C CYS A 206 17.15 4.34 -2.90
N PHE A 207 18.05 3.37 -3.09
CA PHE A 207 18.01 2.42 -4.20
C PHE A 207 17.90 0.99 -3.66
N TYR A 208 16.66 0.51 -3.49
CA TYR A 208 16.40 -0.87 -3.06
C TYR A 208 16.40 -1.82 -4.26
N PHE A 209 17.23 -2.87 -4.19
CA PHE A 209 17.31 -3.93 -5.21
C PHE A 209 17.36 -5.34 -4.60
N GLY A 210 17.09 -5.51 -3.31
CA GLY A 210 17.12 -6.81 -2.62
C GLY A 210 18.51 -7.28 -2.22
N GLU A 211 19.43 -6.36 -1.92
CA GLU A 211 20.75 -6.51 -1.27
C GLU A 211 21.78 -7.48 -1.88
N LEU A 212 21.40 -8.38 -2.78
CA LEU A 212 22.23 -9.44 -3.33
C LEU A 212 22.74 -9.06 -4.74
N PRO A 213 23.91 -9.57 -5.16
CA PRO A 213 24.41 -9.40 -6.52
C PRO A 213 23.45 -9.91 -7.59
N LEU A 214 22.84 -11.08 -7.36
CA LEU A 214 21.87 -11.66 -8.30
C LEU A 214 20.62 -10.79 -8.43
N SER A 215 20.05 -10.32 -7.31
CA SER A 215 18.86 -9.45 -7.34
C SER A 215 19.17 -8.10 -7.97
N LEU A 216 20.38 -7.54 -7.75
CA LEU A 216 20.86 -6.35 -8.43
C LEU A 216 20.97 -6.55 -9.95
N ALA A 217 21.57 -7.65 -10.41
CA ALA A 217 21.72 -7.95 -11.84
C ALA A 217 20.35 -8.09 -12.53
N VAL A 218 19.39 -8.74 -11.85
CA VAL A 218 18.01 -8.87 -12.29
C VAL A 218 17.31 -7.50 -12.35
N CYS A 219 17.43 -6.69 -11.29
CA CYS A 219 16.82 -5.35 -11.22
C CYS A 219 17.41 -4.36 -12.25
N THR A 220 18.70 -4.49 -12.56
CA THR A 220 19.41 -3.66 -13.54
C THR A 220 19.30 -4.16 -14.98
N LYS A 221 18.58 -5.28 -15.21
CA LYS A 221 18.20 -5.82 -16.53
C LYS A 221 19.38 -6.40 -17.31
N GLN A 222 20.37 -6.98 -16.61
CA GLN A 222 21.58 -7.55 -17.19
C GLN A 222 21.46 -9.07 -17.28
N TRP A 223 20.80 -9.57 -18.34
CA TRP A 223 20.55 -11.01 -18.50
C TRP A 223 21.84 -11.82 -18.64
N ASP A 224 22.84 -11.29 -19.33
CA ASP A 224 24.17 -11.86 -19.48
C ASP A 224 24.85 -12.11 -18.12
N VAL A 225 24.81 -11.12 -17.23
CA VAL A 225 25.33 -11.25 -15.86
C VAL A 225 24.51 -12.26 -15.06
N VAL A 226 23.17 -12.25 -15.17
CA VAL A 226 22.29 -13.20 -14.49
C VAL A 226 22.59 -14.64 -14.92
N THR A 227 22.73 -14.90 -16.22
CA THR A 227 23.09 -16.24 -16.72
C THR A 227 24.44 -16.69 -16.19
N TYR A 228 25.43 -15.79 -16.20
CA TYR A 228 26.76 -16.11 -15.67
C TYR A 228 26.74 -16.41 -14.16
N LEU A 229 26.01 -15.62 -13.36
CA LEU A 229 25.90 -15.84 -11.92
C LEU A 229 25.16 -17.14 -11.55
N LEU A 230 24.26 -17.63 -12.41
CA LEU A 230 23.51 -18.86 -12.16
C LEU A 230 24.27 -20.11 -12.64
N GLU A 231 25.03 -20.01 -13.72
CA GLU A 231 25.66 -21.16 -14.40
C GLU A 231 27.17 -21.31 -14.12
N ASN A 232 27.79 -20.37 -13.39
CA ASN A 232 29.23 -20.40 -13.14
C ASN A 232 29.68 -21.64 -12.34
N PRO A 233 30.84 -22.23 -12.68
CA PRO A 233 31.34 -23.46 -12.06
C PRO A 233 31.96 -23.24 -10.67
N HIS A 234 32.35 -22.02 -10.33
CA HIS A 234 33.06 -21.71 -9.09
C HIS A 234 32.12 -21.61 -7.88
N GLN A 235 31.12 -20.72 -7.95
CA GLN A 235 30.15 -20.48 -6.88
C GLN A 235 28.83 -20.02 -7.48
N SER A 236 27.91 -20.96 -7.74
CA SER A 236 26.61 -20.65 -8.32
C SER A 236 25.72 -19.86 -7.36
N ALA A 237 25.11 -18.80 -7.88
CA ALA A 237 24.17 -17.99 -7.13
C ALA A 237 22.88 -18.79 -6.90
N SER A 238 22.60 -19.15 -5.64
CA SER A 238 21.30 -19.70 -5.26
C SER A 238 20.16 -18.71 -5.53
N PRO A 239 19.16 -19.08 -6.36
CA PRO A 239 17.99 -18.23 -6.61
C PRO A 239 17.06 -18.11 -5.39
N GLN A 240 17.19 -19.03 -4.43
CA GLN A 240 16.42 -19.02 -3.18
C GLN A 240 17.04 -18.10 -2.12
N ALA A 241 18.21 -17.50 -2.39
CA ALA A 241 18.86 -16.60 -1.46
C ALA A 241 17.94 -15.39 -1.16
N THR A 242 17.85 -15.06 0.12
CA THR A 242 17.03 -13.95 0.62
C THR A 242 17.90 -12.83 1.16
N ASP A 243 17.36 -11.61 1.13
CA ASP A 243 17.95 -10.42 1.74
C ASP A 243 17.64 -10.34 3.26
N SER A 244 18.01 -9.22 3.90
CA SER A 244 17.72 -8.96 5.32
C SER A 244 16.22 -8.92 5.67
N LEU A 245 15.35 -8.63 4.70
CA LEU A 245 13.89 -8.59 4.83
C LEU A 245 13.22 -9.93 4.46
N GLY A 246 14.01 -10.94 4.09
CA GLY A 246 13.53 -12.22 3.58
C GLY A 246 13.04 -12.17 2.13
N ASN A 247 13.26 -11.07 1.42
CA ASN A 247 12.86 -10.92 0.03
C ASN A 247 13.85 -11.66 -0.88
N THR A 248 13.30 -12.42 -1.83
CA THR A 248 14.05 -13.05 -2.93
C THR A 248 14.24 -12.07 -4.10
N ALA A 249 14.96 -12.48 -5.15
CA ALA A 249 15.10 -11.68 -6.37
C ALA A 249 13.74 -11.30 -7.03
N LEU A 250 12.72 -12.17 -6.92
CA LEU A 250 11.37 -11.86 -7.41
C LEU A 250 10.69 -10.75 -6.60
N HIS A 251 10.84 -10.78 -5.27
CA HIS A 251 10.30 -9.72 -4.42
C HIS A 251 10.98 -8.38 -4.69
N ALA A 252 12.29 -8.39 -4.95
CA ALA A 252 13.04 -7.20 -5.35
C ALA A 252 12.52 -6.62 -6.68
N LEU A 253 12.30 -7.47 -7.70
CA LEU A 253 11.67 -7.06 -8.96
C LEU A 253 10.30 -6.40 -8.76
N VAL A 254 9.46 -6.99 -7.91
CA VAL A 254 8.14 -6.41 -7.60
C VAL A 254 8.28 -5.07 -6.86
N ALA A 255 9.28 -4.92 -6.00
CA ALA A 255 9.50 -3.67 -5.26
C ALA A 255 9.95 -2.51 -6.17
N ILE A 256 10.80 -2.79 -7.18
CA ILE A 256 11.26 -1.79 -8.15
C ILE A 256 10.26 -1.50 -9.28
N ALA A 257 9.28 -2.39 -9.48
CA ALA A 257 8.26 -2.20 -10.51
C ALA A 257 7.50 -0.90 -10.23
N ASP A 258 7.24 -0.12 -11.28
CA ASP A 258 6.31 1.01 -11.24
C ASP A 258 5.24 0.80 -12.30
N ASN A 259 4.17 1.60 -12.27
CA ASN A 259 3.09 1.49 -13.25
C ASN A 259 3.46 2.17 -14.59
N SER A 260 4.74 2.40 -14.86
CA SER A 260 5.20 2.94 -16.14
C SER A 260 5.29 1.81 -17.17
N VAL A 261 4.82 2.06 -18.40
CA VAL A 261 4.77 1.04 -19.46
C VAL A 261 6.15 0.45 -19.75
N LYS A 262 7.17 1.31 -19.93
CA LYS A 262 8.53 0.89 -20.26
C LYS A 262 9.16 0.03 -19.17
N ASN A 263 9.01 0.40 -17.90
CA ASN A 263 9.60 -0.39 -16.83
C ASN A 263 8.83 -1.69 -16.62
N THR A 264 7.50 -1.66 -16.76
CA THR A 264 6.65 -2.84 -16.68
C THR A 264 7.08 -3.91 -17.67
N GLU A 265 7.17 -3.59 -18.97
CA GLU A 265 7.58 -4.54 -20.02
C GLU A 265 8.95 -5.17 -19.71
N LEU A 266 9.87 -4.37 -19.16
CA LEU A 266 11.21 -4.83 -18.81
C LEU A 266 11.19 -5.73 -17.56
N VAL A 267 10.38 -5.39 -16.56
CA VAL A 267 10.24 -6.19 -15.33
C VAL A 267 9.54 -7.51 -15.62
N THR A 268 8.47 -7.52 -16.42
CA THR A 268 7.76 -8.76 -16.80
C THR A 268 8.67 -9.69 -17.60
N LEU A 269 9.42 -9.15 -18.57
CA LEU A 269 10.40 -9.93 -19.34
C LEU A 269 11.49 -10.54 -18.44
N MET A 270 12.05 -9.77 -17.51
CA MET A 270 13.08 -10.26 -16.60
C MET A 270 12.53 -11.28 -15.59
N TYR A 271 11.31 -11.07 -15.11
CA TYR A 271 10.61 -11.99 -14.21
C TYR A 271 10.41 -13.35 -14.89
N ASP A 272 9.93 -13.36 -16.14
CA ASP A 272 9.69 -14.59 -16.89
C ASP A 272 10.98 -15.33 -17.24
N LYS A 273 12.01 -14.61 -17.70
CA LYS A 273 13.33 -15.21 -18.00
C LYS A 273 13.96 -15.84 -16.77
N LEU A 274 13.89 -15.17 -15.61
CA LEU A 274 14.42 -15.71 -14.36
C LEU A 274 13.69 -16.99 -13.95
N LEU A 275 12.35 -17.02 -14.05
CA LEU A 275 11.57 -18.22 -13.76
C LEU A 275 11.93 -19.38 -14.69
N GLN A 276 12.06 -19.13 -16.00
CA GLN A 276 12.44 -20.15 -16.98
C GLN A 276 13.85 -20.71 -16.71
N ALA A 277 14.81 -19.84 -16.39
CA ALA A 277 16.17 -20.28 -16.05
C ALA A 277 16.19 -21.10 -14.76
N VAL A 278 15.46 -20.68 -13.73
CA VAL A 278 15.38 -21.42 -12.46
C VAL A 278 14.68 -22.76 -12.64
N ALA A 279 13.61 -22.85 -13.44
CA ALA A 279 12.97 -24.13 -13.73
C ALA A 279 13.88 -25.08 -14.51
N ARG A 280 14.73 -24.55 -15.40
CA ARG A 280 15.73 -25.34 -16.14
C ARG A 280 16.85 -25.87 -15.23
N LEU A 281 17.37 -25.03 -14.34
CA LEU A 281 18.53 -25.35 -13.50
C LEU A 281 18.14 -26.08 -12.20
N TYR A 282 16.98 -25.75 -11.63
CA TYR A 282 16.48 -26.21 -10.34
C TYR A 282 14.99 -26.61 -10.42
N PRO A 283 14.65 -27.72 -11.09
CA PRO A 283 13.26 -28.10 -11.38
C PRO A 283 12.39 -28.36 -10.14
N THR A 284 13.00 -28.72 -9.01
CA THR A 284 12.29 -28.99 -7.74
C THR A 284 11.90 -27.71 -6.99
N VAL A 285 12.47 -26.56 -7.35
CA VAL A 285 12.35 -25.32 -6.58
C VAL A 285 11.22 -24.45 -7.15
N ARG A 286 10.18 -24.23 -6.34
CA ARG A 286 9.09 -23.28 -6.67
C ARG A 286 9.40 -21.90 -6.10
N LEU A 287 10.04 -21.07 -6.92
CA LEU A 287 10.52 -19.75 -6.48
C LEU A 287 9.39 -18.79 -6.05
N GLU A 288 8.20 -18.92 -6.64
CA GLU A 288 7.04 -18.06 -6.31
C GLU A 288 6.39 -18.39 -4.96
N ASP A 289 6.60 -19.60 -4.45
CA ASP A 289 5.96 -20.07 -3.21
C ASP A 289 6.76 -19.66 -1.96
N ILE A 290 7.97 -19.14 -2.13
CA ILE A 290 8.84 -18.70 -1.03
C ILE A 290 8.31 -17.38 -0.47
N PRO A 291 7.88 -17.31 0.81
CA PRO A 291 7.44 -16.07 1.42
C PRO A 291 8.61 -15.27 2.01
N ASN A 292 8.42 -13.96 2.15
CA ASN A 292 9.33 -13.09 2.90
C ASN A 292 9.10 -13.16 4.43
N LEU A 293 9.83 -12.37 5.22
CA LEU A 293 9.66 -12.34 6.68
C LEU A 293 8.27 -11.85 7.14
N GLN A 294 7.52 -11.17 6.27
CA GLN A 294 6.13 -10.77 6.52
C GLN A 294 5.11 -11.87 6.16
N GLY A 295 5.57 -13.03 5.68
CA GLY A 295 4.71 -14.12 5.21
C GLY A 295 4.06 -13.82 3.86
N LEU A 296 4.64 -12.94 3.03
CA LEU A 296 4.10 -12.56 1.72
C LEU A 296 4.93 -13.19 0.60
N THR A 297 4.27 -13.82 -0.36
CA THR A 297 4.85 -14.24 -1.65
C THR A 297 5.02 -13.04 -2.60
N PRO A 298 5.74 -13.19 -3.73
CA PRO A 298 5.88 -12.09 -4.71
C PRO A 298 4.53 -11.57 -5.22
N LEU A 299 3.55 -12.46 -5.43
CA LEU A 299 2.19 -12.08 -5.83
C LEU A 299 1.48 -11.28 -4.74
N GLN A 300 1.56 -11.74 -3.48
CA GLN A 300 0.97 -11.05 -2.34
C GLN A 300 1.65 -9.69 -2.07
N LEU A 301 2.97 -9.59 -2.29
CA LEU A 301 3.71 -8.33 -2.21
C LEU A 301 3.26 -7.35 -3.30
N ALA A 302 3.08 -7.81 -4.54
CA ALA A 302 2.59 -6.98 -5.64
C ALA A 302 1.19 -6.43 -5.34
N ALA A 303 0.32 -7.26 -4.74
CA ALA A 303 -1.01 -6.88 -4.25
C ALA A 303 -0.95 -5.82 -3.13
N LYS A 304 -0.05 -5.98 -2.16
CA LYS A 304 0.10 -5.07 -1.03
C LYS A 304 0.64 -3.70 -1.43
N GLU A 305 1.64 -3.67 -2.32
CA GLU A 305 2.28 -2.45 -2.82
C GLU A 305 1.46 -1.75 -3.92
N GLY A 306 0.45 -2.43 -4.48
CA GLY A 306 -0.42 -1.88 -5.51
C GLY A 306 0.24 -1.77 -6.89
N LYS A 307 1.10 -2.73 -7.24
CA LYS A 307 1.80 -2.79 -8.53
C LYS A 307 0.94 -3.55 -9.55
N ILE A 308 0.09 -2.81 -10.27
CA ILE A 308 -1.03 -3.39 -11.04
C ILE A 308 -0.53 -4.26 -12.20
N GLU A 309 0.42 -3.75 -12.97
CA GLU A 309 0.79 -4.42 -14.23
C GLU A 309 1.58 -5.71 -13.99
N ILE A 310 2.54 -5.72 -13.07
CA ILE A 310 3.24 -6.96 -12.70
C ILE A 310 2.28 -7.95 -12.02
N PHE A 311 1.34 -7.46 -11.22
CA PHE A 311 0.30 -8.29 -10.62
C PHE A 311 -0.60 -8.93 -11.69
N ARG A 312 -1.02 -8.15 -12.69
CA ARG A 312 -1.78 -8.63 -13.85
C ARG A 312 -1.00 -9.68 -14.62
N HIS A 313 0.28 -9.40 -14.91
CA HIS A 313 1.17 -10.32 -15.63
C HIS A 313 1.30 -11.65 -14.92
N ILE A 314 1.56 -11.66 -13.60
CA ILE A 314 1.68 -12.90 -12.83
C ILE A 314 0.37 -13.70 -12.87
N LEU A 315 -0.80 -13.06 -12.69
CA LEU A 315 -2.10 -13.75 -12.71
C LEU A 315 -2.47 -14.33 -14.08
N GLN A 316 -2.16 -13.60 -15.15
CA GLN A 316 -2.55 -13.93 -16.53
C GLN A 316 -1.42 -14.63 -17.31
N ARG A 317 -0.40 -15.14 -16.61
CA ARG A 317 0.79 -15.70 -17.23
C ARG A 317 0.53 -17.06 -17.89
N GLU A 318 0.96 -17.14 -19.15
CA GLU A 318 0.97 -18.35 -19.97
C GLU A 318 2.39 -18.60 -20.51
N PHE A 319 2.95 -19.77 -20.21
CA PHE A 319 4.20 -20.25 -20.79
C PHE A 319 3.95 -21.38 -21.79
N PRO A 320 4.47 -21.29 -23.02
CA PRO A 320 4.50 -22.42 -23.94
C PRO A 320 5.62 -23.42 -23.60
N GLY A 321 5.41 -24.68 -23.96
CA GLY A 321 6.46 -25.72 -23.93
C GLY A 321 6.78 -26.30 -22.54
N PRO A 322 8.05 -26.66 -22.25
CA PRO A 322 8.41 -27.44 -21.06
C PRO A 322 8.19 -26.71 -19.72
N CYS A 323 8.03 -25.38 -19.75
CA CYS A 323 7.74 -24.55 -18.58
C CYS A 323 6.23 -24.34 -18.34
N GLN A 324 5.36 -25.10 -19.01
CA GLN A 324 3.90 -25.06 -18.81
C GLN A 324 3.46 -25.15 -17.34
N PRO A 325 4.08 -25.96 -16.45
CA PRO A 325 3.70 -25.97 -15.04
C PRO A 325 3.90 -24.62 -14.33
N LEU A 326 4.69 -23.68 -14.86
CA LEU A 326 4.83 -22.35 -14.25
C LEU A 326 3.69 -21.39 -14.64
N SER A 327 2.86 -21.75 -15.60
CA SER A 327 1.70 -20.96 -16.00
C SER A 327 0.67 -20.89 -14.89
N ARG A 328 -0.07 -19.78 -14.84
CA ARG A 328 -1.22 -19.59 -13.96
C ARG A 328 -2.53 -19.49 -14.72
N LYS A 329 -2.46 -19.14 -16.01
CA LYS A 329 -3.57 -19.20 -16.94
C LYS A 329 -3.33 -20.39 -17.89
N PHE A 330 -4.38 -21.17 -18.11
CA PHE A 330 -4.38 -22.29 -19.05
C PHE A 330 -5.64 -22.21 -19.89
N THR A 331 -5.54 -22.47 -21.19
CA THR A 331 -6.71 -22.59 -22.06
C THR A 331 -7.24 -24.01 -21.99
N GLU A 332 -8.45 -24.20 -21.43
CA GLU A 332 -9.08 -25.52 -21.36
C GLU A 332 -9.46 -26.00 -22.76
N TRP A 333 -10.28 -25.22 -23.45
CA TRP A 333 -10.64 -25.43 -24.84
C TRP A 333 -10.96 -24.07 -25.49
N SER A 334 -10.86 -24.03 -26.81
CA SER A 334 -11.22 -22.87 -27.62
C SER A 334 -12.03 -23.32 -28.82
N TYR A 335 -13.19 -22.70 -29.04
CA TYR A 335 -14.05 -22.91 -30.19
C TYR A 335 -14.33 -21.55 -30.86
N GLY A 336 -13.58 -21.28 -31.93
CA GLY A 336 -13.63 -19.98 -32.62
C GLY A 336 -13.33 -18.82 -31.66
N PRO A 337 -14.22 -17.83 -31.51
CA PRO A 337 -14.02 -16.68 -30.62
C PRO A 337 -14.26 -17.00 -29.14
N VAL A 338 -14.87 -18.14 -28.81
CA VAL A 338 -15.19 -18.54 -27.43
C VAL A 338 -14.06 -19.40 -26.89
N ARG A 339 -13.52 -19.04 -25.72
CA ARG A 339 -12.49 -19.81 -25.04
C ARG A 339 -12.77 -19.91 -23.56
N VAL A 340 -12.47 -21.07 -22.98
CA VAL A 340 -12.50 -21.27 -21.53
C VAL A 340 -11.07 -21.22 -21.01
N SER A 341 -10.80 -20.22 -20.17
CA SER A 341 -9.53 -20.05 -19.49
C SER A 341 -9.63 -20.50 -18.03
N LEU A 342 -8.70 -21.35 -17.61
CA LEU A 342 -8.51 -21.82 -16.24
C LEU A 342 -7.47 -20.94 -15.56
N TYR A 343 -7.87 -20.29 -14.47
CA TYR A 343 -6.97 -19.49 -13.64
C TYR A 343 -6.66 -20.20 -12.32
N ASP A 344 -5.38 -20.35 -11.99
CA ASP A 344 -4.93 -20.90 -10.72
C ASP A 344 -5.31 -19.98 -9.54
N LEU A 345 -6.01 -20.54 -8.56
CA LEU A 345 -6.49 -19.83 -7.38
C LEU A 345 -5.53 -19.89 -6.16
N ALA A 346 -4.39 -20.56 -6.28
CA ALA A 346 -3.39 -20.63 -5.20
C ALA A 346 -2.99 -19.22 -4.73
N SER A 347 -3.00 -18.96 -3.42
CA SER A 347 -2.81 -17.65 -2.77
C SER A 347 -3.84 -16.57 -3.08
N VAL A 348 -4.79 -16.81 -4.00
CA VAL A 348 -5.80 -15.82 -4.42
C VAL A 348 -7.11 -15.99 -3.66
N ASP A 349 -7.62 -17.22 -3.56
CA ASP A 349 -8.91 -17.49 -2.90
C ASP A 349 -8.85 -17.18 -1.40
N SER A 350 -9.98 -16.70 -0.86
CA SER A 350 -10.13 -16.35 0.56
C SER A 350 -10.06 -17.55 1.50
N TRP A 351 -10.02 -18.78 0.98
CA TRP A 351 -9.80 -20.00 1.78
C TRP A 351 -8.47 -19.95 2.54
N GLU A 352 -7.40 -19.45 1.90
CA GLU A 352 -6.08 -19.34 2.49
C GLU A 352 -5.96 -18.11 3.42
N GLU A 353 -5.11 -18.20 4.43
CA GLU A 353 -4.78 -17.05 5.27
C GLU A 353 -3.92 -16.05 4.48
N ASN A 354 -4.11 -14.75 4.70
CA ASN A 354 -3.46 -13.68 3.93
C ASN A 354 -3.64 -13.81 2.41
N SER A 355 -4.83 -14.23 1.96
CA SER A 355 -5.11 -14.29 0.52
C SER A 355 -4.95 -12.93 -0.16
N VAL A 356 -4.65 -12.95 -1.46
CA VAL A 356 -4.55 -11.73 -2.29
C VAL A 356 -5.82 -10.88 -2.16
N LEU A 357 -7.00 -11.49 -2.11
CA LEU A 357 -8.27 -10.77 -1.90
C LEU A 357 -8.30 -10.02 -0.55
N GLU A 358 -7.87 -10.68 0.54
CA GLU A 358 -7.78 -10.04 1.86
C GLU A 358 -6.69 -8.95 1.91
N ILE A 359 -5.58 -9.15 1.21
CA ILE A 359 -4.50 -8.16 1.11
C ILE A 359 -4.96 -6.90 0.35
N ILE A 360 -5.59 -7.06 -0.82
CA ILE A 360 -6.10 -5.93 -1.61
C ILE A 360 -7.15 -5.15 -0.83
N ALA A 361 -8.09 -5.85 -0.19
CA ALA A 361 -9.17 -5.24 0.57
C ALA A 361 -8.69 -4.49 1.82
N PHE A 362 -7.76 -5.07 2.59
CA PHE A 362 -7.45 -4.59 3.96
C PHE A 362 -6.01 -4.11 4.17
N HIS A 363 -5.03 -4.61 3.43
CA HIS A 363 -3.61 -4.34 3.66
C HIS A 363 -2.97 -3.41 2.63
N CYS A 364 -3.57 -3.30 1.44
CA CYS A 364 -3.08 -2.42 0.38
C CYS A 364 -3.34 -0.95 0.72
N ARG A 365 -2.27 -0.14 0.68
CA ARG A 365 -2.31 1.31 0.93
C ARG A 365 -2.29 2.16 -0.35
N SER A 366 -2.20 1.52 -1.51
CA SER A 366 -2.15 2.22 -2.79
C SER A 366 -3.52 2.81 -3.15
N SER A 367 -3.53 4.01 -3.73
CA SER A 367 -4.73 4.67 -4.26
C SER A 367 -5.42 3.81 -5.31
N ASP A 368 -4.64 3.09 -6.13
CA ASP A 368 -5.14 2.38 -7.31
C ASP A 368 -5.57 0.92 -7.03
N ARG A 369 -5.69 0.54 -5.75
CA ARG A 369 -6.11 -0.82 -5.34
C ARG A 369 -7.46 -1.24 -5.92
N HIS A 370 -8.34 -0.27 -6.20
CA HIS A 370 -9.65 -0.51 -6.81
C HIS A 370 -9.54 -1.04 -8.25
N ARG A 371 -8.47 -0.68 -8.99
CA ARG A 371 -8.21 -1.19 -10.35
C ARG A 371 -7.76 -2.64 -10.35
N MET A 372 -7.09 -3.10 -9.30
CA MET A 372 -6.64 -4.50 -9.18
C MET A 372 -7.81 -5.49 -9.11
N VAL A 373 -8.90 -5.10 -8.45
CA VAL A 373 -10.11 -5.94 -8.28
C VAL A 373 -10.85 -6.19 -9.60
N VAL A 374 -10.70 -5.28 -10.56
CA VAL A 374 -11.31 -5.36 -11.89
C VAL A 374 -10.65 -6.42 -12.78
N LEU A 375 -9.40 -6.78 -12.48
CA LEU A 375 -8.65 -7.73 -13.28
C LEU A 375 -9.29 -9.12 -13.23
N GLU A 376 -9.19 -9.84 -14.34
CA GLU A 376 -9.48 -11.27 -14.39
C GLU A 376 -8.30 -12.03 -13.79
N PRO A 377 -8.52 -13.01 -12.89
CA PRO A 377 -9.78 -13.69 -12.57
C PRO A 377 -10.63 -13.07 -11.45
N LEU A 378 -10.11 -12.07 -10.71
CA LEU A 378 -10.73 -11.56 -9.49
C LEU A 378 -12.15 -11.04 -9.70
N ASN A 379 -12.40 -10.31 -10.79
CA ASN A 379 -13.73 -9.74 -11.06
C ASN A 379 -14.81 -10.83 -11.19
N LYS A 380 -14.52 -11.91 -11.91
CA LYS A 380 -15.44 -13.04 -12.11
C LYS A 380 -15.57 -13.88 -10.84
N LEU A 381 -14.45 -14.15 -10.15
CA LEU A 381 -14.43 -14.86 -8.87
C LEU A 381 -15.30 -14.16 -7.81
N LEU A 382 -15.16 -12.84 -7.68
CA LEU A 382 -15.96 -12.04 -6.74
C LEU A 382 -17.43 -11.97 -7.15
N GLN A 383 -17.73 -12.01 -8.44
CA GLN A 383 -19.10 -12.04 -8.93
C GLN A 383 -19.79 -13.37 -8.59
N GLU A 384 -19.12 -14.51 -8.77
CA GLU A 384 -19.64 -15.82 -8.35
C GLU A 384 -19.89 -15.88 -6.84
N LYS A 385 -18.90 -15.46 -6.04
CA LYS A 385 -19.05 -15.39 -4.58
C LYS A 385 -20.20 -14.47 -4.15
N TRP A 386 -20.38 -13.35 -4.85
CA TRP A 386 -21.50 -12.46 -4.58
C TRP A 386 -22.85 -13.13 -4.86
N ASN A 387 -22.99 -13.84 -5.98
CA ASN A 387 -24.25 -14.52 -6.34
C ASN A 387 -24.64 -15.53 -5.25
N LEU A 388 -23.68 -16.28 -4.71
CA LEU A 388 -23.88 -17.22 -3.61
C LEU A 388 -24.26 -16.54 -2.27
N LEU A 389 -23.76 -15.33 -2.03
CA LEU A 389 -23.96 -14.59 -0.77
C LEU A 389 -25.11 -13.57 -0.84
N THR A 390 -25.64 -13.27 -2.02
CA THR A 390 -26.77 -12.36 -2.26
C THR A 390 -27.97 -12.62 -1.33
N PRO A 391 -28.46 -13.87 -1.13
CA PRO A 391 -29.61 -14.09 -0.24
C PRO A 391 -29.32 -13.67 1.21
N ARG A 392 -28.08 -13.83 1.68
CA ARG A 392 -27.70 -13.38 3.04
C ARG A 392 -27.61 -11.87 3.14
N PHE A 393 -27.11 -11.21 2.10
CA PHE A 393 -27.07 -9.76 2.05
C PHE A 393 -28.49 -9.18 2.15
N LEU A 394 -29.45 -9.79 1.44
CA LEU A 394 -30.85 -9.42 1.50
C LEU A 394 -31.48 -9.69 2.87
N ILE A 395 -31.21 -10.84 3.49
CA ILE A 395 -31.68 -11.12 4.87
C ILE A 395 -31.14 -10.06 5.84
N ASN A 396 -29.85 -9.70 5.74
CA ASN A 396 -29.23 -8.71 6.61
C ASN A 396 -29.87 -7.32 6.41
N PHE A 397 -30.16 -6.96 5.16
CA PHE A 397 -30.89 -5.74 4.84
C PHE A 397 -32.28 -5.74 5.46
N LEU A 398 -33.04 -6.83 5.33
CA LEU A 398 -34.38 -6.94 5.91
C LEU A 398 -34.34 -6.88 7.44
N CYS A 399 -33.40 -7.58 8.09
CA CYS A 399 -33.22 -7.51 9.54
C CYS A 399 -32.88 -6.09 10.01
N TYR A 400 -32.02 -5.38 9.29
CA TYR A 400 -31.68 -4.00 9.63
C TYR A 400 -32.84 -3.04 9.41
N LEU A 401 -33.60 -3.22 8.32
CA LEU A 401 -34.80 -2.43 8.04
C LEU A 401 -35.86 -2.61 9.13
N ILE A 402 -36.07 -3.84 9.60
CA ILE A 402 -36.95 -4.15 10.74
C ILE A 402 -36.46 -3.48 12.02
N TYR A 403 -35.14 -3.49 12.27
CA TYR A 403 -34.58 -2.81 13.44
C TYR A 403 -34.83 -1.30 13.39
N VAL A 404 -34.58 -0.64 12.25
CA VAL A 404 -34.80 0.81 12.10
C VAL A 404 -36.29 1.16 12.16
N SER A 405 -37.18 0.31 11.64
CA SER A 405 -38.64 0.54 11.75
C SER A 405 -39.13 0.40 13.20
N VAL A 406 -38.64 -0.59 13.95
CA VAL A 406 -38.90 -0.70 15.40
C VAL A 406 -38.36 0.52 16.15
N LEU A 407 -37.13 0.95 15.86
CA LEU A 407 -36.55 2.16 16.45
C LEU A 407 -37.43 3.39 16.19
N THR A 408 -37.93 3.53 14.96
CA THR A 408 -38.84 4.61 14.56
C THR A 408 -40.16 4.54 15.34
N ALA A 409 -40.78 3.37 15.41
CA ALA A 409 -42.04 3.18 16.13
C ALA A 409 -41.91 3.51 17.63
N VAL A 410 -40.84 3.05 18.29
CA VAL A 410 -40.58 3.34 19.70
C VAL A 410 -40.36 4.83 19.92
N THR A 411 -39.59 5.50 19.07
CA THR A 411 -39.38 6.96 19.19
C THR A 411 -40.66 7.76 18.96
N TYR A 412 -41.52 7.31 18.03
CA TYR A 412 -42.74 8.02 17.67
C TYR A 412 -43.83 7.88 18.75
N HIS A 413 -43.97 6.69 19.33
CA HIS A 413 -44.93 6.40 20.39
C HIS A 413 -44.46 6.80 21.79
N GLN A 414 -43.35 7.53 21.89
CA GLN A 414 -42.78 7.90 23.18
C GLN A 414 -43.67 8.97 23.83
N PRO A 415 -44.27 8.71 25.00
CA PRO A 415 -45.10 9.70 25.67
C PRO A 415 -44.23 10.89 26.08
N ALA A 416 -44.71 12.11 25.82
CA ALA A 416 -44.08 13.35 26.22
C ALA A 416 -44.17 13.52 27.76
N LEU A 417 -43.30 12.78 28.44
CA LEU A 417 -42.86 12.90 29.84
C LEU A 417 -43.86 13.49 30.86
N GLU A 418 -44.47 12.63 31.67
CA GLU A 418 -44.39 12.74 33.14
C GLU A 418 -44.79 11.41 33.79
N LYS A 419 -43.79 10.69 34.32
CA LYS A 419 -43.91 9.50 35.18
C LYS A 419 -44.92 8.44 34.71
N ASP A 420 -44.57 7.62 33.73
CA ASP A 420 -45.24 6.32 33.53
C ASP A 420 -44.42 5.34 32.66
N LEU A 421 -43.12 5.23 32.97
CA LEU A 421 -42.26 4.20 32.36
C LEU A 421 -42.56 2.79 32.93
N LEU A 422 -43.41 2.68 33.94
CA LEU A 422 -43.65 1.48 34.74
C LEU A 422 -45.12 1.09 34.94
N THR A 423 -46.10 1.82 34.40
CA THR A 423 -47.51 1.39 34.47
C THR A 423 -47.83 0.38 33.37
N LEU A 424 -48.50 -0.68 33.80
CA LEU A 424 -48.74 -1.98 33.17
C LEU A 424 -49.45 -1.96 31.79
N GLY A 425 -49.71 -0.78 31.20
CA GLY A 425 -50.30 -0.61 29.86
C GLY A 425 -49.28 -0.57 28.70
N ASN A 426 -47.98 -0.43 29.01
CA ASN A 426 -46.90 -0.17 28.05
C ASN A 426 -46.00 -1.40 27.76
N SER A 427 -46.50 -2.63 27.89
CA SER A 427 -45.71 -3.86 27.68
C SER A 427 -45.06 -3.92 26.29
N THR A 428 -45.74 -3.40 25.26
CA THR A 428 -45.23 -3.34 23.88
C THR A 428 -44.09 -2.33 23.71
N LEU A 429 -44.18 -1.17 24.37
CA LEU A 429 -43.14 -0.14 24.34
C LEU A 429 -41.90 -0.58 25.12
N LEU A 430 -42.09 -1.18 26.30
CA LEU A 430 -41.00 -1.76 27.09
C LEU A 430 -40.28 -2.87 26.31
N LEU A 431 -41.04 -3.75 25.64
CA LEU A 431 -40.47 -4.77 24.74
C LEU A 431 -39.66 -4.13 23.61
N GLY A 432 -40.14 -3.02 23.04
CA GLY A 432 -39.42 -2.23 22.03
C GLY A 432 -38.09 -1.69 22.54
N HIS A 433 -38.05 -1.10 23.74
CA HIS A 433 -36.81 -0.62 24.36
C HIS A 433 -35.81 -1.75 24.64
N ILE A 434 -36.28 -2.90 25.12
CA ILE A 434 -35.44 -4.09 25.32
C ILE A 434 -34.86 -4.59 23.99
N LEU A 435 -35.68 -4.63 22.94
CA LEU A 435 -35.24 -5.06 21.61
C LEU A 435 -34.21 -4.09 21.01
N ILE A 436 -34.39 -2.78 21.20
CA ILE A 436 -33.42 -1.76 20.76
C ILE A 436 -32.10 -1.91 21.52
N LEU A 437 -32.13 -2.11 22.84
CA LEU A 437 -30.92 -2.34 23.64
C LEU A 437 -30.19 -3.60 23.19
N LEU A 438 -30.89 -4.72 23.05
CA LEU A 438 -30.30 -6.00 22.64
C LEU A 438 -29.68 -5.90 21.25
N THR A 439 -30.41 -5.31 20.30
CA THR A 439 -29.93 -5.15 18.91
C THR A 439 -28.79 -4.14 18.83
N GLY A 440 -28.87 -3.03 19.57
CA GLY A 440 -27.80 -2.04 19.66
C GLY A 440 -26.52 -2.61 20.26
N ALA A 441 -26.63 -3.43 21.32
CA ALA A 441 -25.49 -4.14 21.89
C ALA A 441 -24.89 -5.17 20.93
N TYR A 442 -25.73 -5.89 20.18
CA TYR A 442 -25.28 -6.82 19.14
C TYR A 442 -24.48 -6.10 18.02
N LEU A 443 -25.02 -4.98 17.51
CA LEU A 443 -24.33 -4.16 16.51
C LEU A 443 -23.01 -3.59 17.05
N LEU A 444 -23.02 -3.09 18.30
CA LEU A 444 -21.82 -2.56 18.94
C LEU A 444 -20.73 -3.64 19.10
N MET A 445 -21.09 -4.83 19.57
CA MET A 445 -20.16 -5.95 19.69
C MET A 445 -19.63 -6.42 18.33
N GLY A 446 -20.49 -6.50 17.32
CA GLY A 446 -20.09 -6.82 15.95
C GLY A 446 -19.07 -5.82 15.38
N GLN A 447 -19.30 -4.53 15.60
CA GLN A 447 -18.40 -3.47 15.15
C GLN A 447 -17.10 -3.41 15.96
N LEU A 448 -17.14 -3.61 17.28
CA LEU A 448 -15.93 -3.73 18.10
C LEU A 448 -15.07 -4.92 17.66
N TRP A 449 -15.69 -6.07 17.35
CA TRP A 449 -15.00 -7.23 16.79
C TRP A 449 -14.37 -6.91 15.42
N TYR A 450 -15.10 -6.19 14.57
CA TYR A 450 -14.60 -5.72 13.27
C TYR A 450 -13.33 -4.88 13.41
N PHE A 451 -13.34 -3.85 14.27
CA PHE A 451 -12.21 -2.96 14.50
C PHE A 451 -11.06 -3.66 15.23
N TRP A 452 -11.35 -4.52 16.21
CA TRP A 452 -10.34 -5.30 16.92
C TRP A 452 -9.53 -6.18 15.98
N ARG A 453 -10.19 -6.85 15.03
CA ARG A 453 -9.52 -7.64 13.99
C ARG A 453 -8.65 -6.79 13.06
N ARG A 454 -8.95 -5.50 12.94
CA ARG A 454 -8.28 -4.53 12.06
C ARG A 454 -7.28 -3.62 12.80
N ARG A 455 -6.84 -4.00 14.01
CA ARG A 455 -6.11 -3.23 15.06
C ARG A 455 -4.96 -2.28 14.64
N LEU A 456 -4.57 -2.21 13.36
CA LEU A 456 -3.49 -1.39 12.80
C LEU A 456 -3.91 -0.43 11.65
N PHE A 457 -5.19 -0.36 11.26
CA PHE A 457 -5.63 0.31 10.01
C PHE A 457 -6.66 1.44 10.20
N ILE A 458 -6.86 1.96 11.42
CA ILE A 458 -7.91 2.95 11.72
C ILE A 458 -7.75 4.24 10.87
N TRP A 459 -6.53 4.71 10.64
CA TRP A 459 -6.25 5.93 9.88
C TRP A 459 -6.59 5.83 8.39
N THR A 460 -6.30 4.71 7.76
CA THR A 460 -6.62 4.44 6.34
C THR A 460 -8.08 4.00 6.16
N SER A 461 -8.70 3.37 7.17
CA SER A 461 -10.13 3.03 7.17
C SER A 461 -11.06 4.24 7.24
N PHE A 462 -10.62 5.40 7.72
CA PHE A 462 -11.50 6.57 7.85
C PHE A 462 -12.05 7.06 6.50
N VAL A 463 -11.25 6.98 5.43
CA VAL A 463 -11.65 7.40 4.08
C VAL A 463 -12.47 6.31 3.38
N ASP A 464 -12.08 5.04 3.56
CA ASP A 464 -12.63 3.94 2.78
C ASP A 464 -13.82 3.21 3.44
N SER A 465 -13.97 3.29 4.77
CA SER A 465 -14.93 2.53 5.57
C SER A 465 -15.77 3.40 6.51
N TYR A 466 -16.16 4.61 6.07
CA TYR A 466 -16.93 5.55 6.91
C TYR A 466 -18.29 4.99 7.40
N PHE A 467 -18.97 4.16 6.63
CA PHE A 467 -20.23 3.52 7.08
C PHE A 467 -20.03 2.65 8.32
N GLU A 468 -18.89 1.98 8.48
CA GLU A 468 -18.62 1.17 9.68
C GLU A 468 -18.44 2.06 10.91
N ILE A 469 -17.86 3.24 10.72
CA ILE A 469 -17.77 4.27 11.76
C ILE A 469 -19.18 4.79 12.09
N LEU A 470 -20.02 5.03 11.08
CA LEU A 470 -21.41 5.45 11.28
C LEU A 470 -22.26 4.38 11.99
N PHE A 471 -22.08 3.10 11.68
CA PHE A 471 -22.70 1.98 12.40
C PHE A 471 -22.23 1.91 13.84
N LEU A 472 -20.93 2.11 14.10
CA LEU A 472 -20.37 2.15 15.45
C LEU A 472 -20.96 3.31 16.26
N VAL A 473 -21.02 4.51 15.68
CA VAL A 473 -21.58 5.71 16.32
C VAL A 473 -23.07 5.53 16.57
N GLN A 474 -23.83 5.01 15.60
CA GLN A 474 -25.25 4.75 15.74
C GLN A 474 -25.55 3.74 16.87
N ALA A 475 -24.80 2.64 16.93
CA ALA A 475 -24.93 1.62 17.96
C ALA A 475 -24.54 2.16 19.35
N LEU A 476 -23.46 2.93 19.44
CA LEU A 476 -23.03 3.58 20.69
C LEU A 476 -24.09 4.55 21.21
N LEU A 477 -24.63 5.42 20.34
CA LEU A 477 -25.69 6.36 20.69
C LEU A 477 -26.98 5.63 21.09
N ALA A 478 -27.33 4.53 20.41
CA ALA A 478 -28.49 3.71 20.76
C ALA A 478 -28.33 3.14 22.17
N VAL A 479 -27.21 2.47 22.46
CA VAL A 479 -26.96 1.88 23.79
C VAL A 479 -26.91 2.95 24.88
N LEU A 480 -26.20 4.05 24.64
CA LEU A 480 -26.11 5.16 25.59
C LEU A 480 -27.48 5.78 25.88
N SER A 481 -28.32 5.96 24.85
CA SER A 481 -29.69 6.46 25.02
C SER A 481 -30.54 5.53 25.87
N GLN A 482 -30.43 4.20 25.71
CA GLN A 482 -31.17 3.25 26.54
C GLN A 482 -30.67 3.26 27.98
N VAL A 483 -29.36 3.32 28.22
CA VAL A 483 -28.79 3.45 29.58
C VAL A 483 -29.31 4.71 30.26
N LEU A 484 -29.33 5.85 29.56
CA LEU A 484 -29.88 7.10 30.09
C LEU A 484 -31.39 7.05 30.30
N CYS A 485 -32.12 6.30 29.46
CA CYS A 485 -33.55 6.02 29.65
C CYS A 485 -33.79 5.26 30.98
N PHE A 486 -32.98 4.22 31.26
CA PHE A 486 -33.05 3.49 32.54
C PHE A 486 -32.67 4.34 33.75
N LEU A 487 -31.75 5.29 33.58
CA LEU A 487 -31.38 6.27 34.61
C LEU A 487 -32.37 7.43 34.74
N ALA A 488 -33.48 7.42 33.98
CA ALA A 488 -34.49 8.47 33.94
C ALA A 488 -33.94 9.88 33.66
N VAL A 489 -32.87 9.99 32.87
CA VAL A 489 -32.23 11.25 32.51
C VAL A 489 -32.85 11.83 31.24
N LYS A 490 -33.38 13.07 31.29
CA LYS A 490 -34.09 13.73 30.17
C LYS A 490 -33.30 13.81 28.85
N TRP A 491 -31.97 13.79 28.89
CA TRP A 491 -31.08 13.81 27.71
C TRP A 491 -31.10 12.54 26.84
N TYR A 492 -31.84 11.50 27.25
CA TYR A 492 -31.95 10.27 26.46
C TYR A 492 -32.68 10.48 25.11
N LEU A 493 -33.68 11.35 25.06
CA LEU A 493 -34.51 11.57 23.86
C LEU A 493 -33.71 12.17 22.69
N PRO A 494 -32.91 13.26 22.84
CA PRO A 494 -32.05 13.75 21.77
C PRO A 494 -31.06 12.70 21.24
N LEU A 495 -30.46 11.90 22.12
CA LEU A 495 -29.51 10.85 21.73
C LEU A 495 -30.21 9.71 20.96
N LEU A 496 -31.43 9.36 21.37
CA LEU A 496 -32.25 8.36 20.70
C LEU A 496 -32.65 8.83 19.29
N VAL A 497 -33.10 10.08 19.16
CA VAL A 497 -33.45 10.69 17.85
C VAL A 497 -32.21 10.82 16.97
N SER A 498 -31.05 11.17 17.54
CA SER A 498 -29.78 11.19 16.80
C SER A 498 -29.41 9.80 16.26
N SER A 499 -29.57 8.75 17.08
CA SER A 499 -29.37 7.36 16.63
C SER A 499 -30.37 6.96 15.54
N LEU A 500 -31.63 7.41 15.61
CA LEU A 500 -32.64 7.16 14.59
C LEU A 500 -32.27 7.76 13.23
N VAL A 501 -31.87 9.04 13.21
CA VAL A 501 -31.45 9.72 11.97
C VAL A 501 -30.25 9.02 11.34
N LEU A 502 -29.26 8.66 12.16
CA LEU A 502 -28.11 7.89 11.71
C LEU A 502 -28.50 6.49 11.22
N GLY A 503 -29.48 5.83 11.84
CA GLY A 503 -29.99 4.52 11.42
C GLY A 503 -30.61 4.55 10.02
N TRP A 504 -31.45 5.53 9.74
CA TRP A 504 -32.00 5.73 8.39
C TRP A 504 -30.92 6.09 7.36
N LEU A 505 -29.94 6.92 7.73
CA LEU A 505 -28.80 7.24 6.86
C LEU A 505 -27.94 6.00 6.56
N ASN A 506 -27.73 5.14 7.55
CA ASN A 506 -26.99 3.89 7.39
C ASN A 506 -27.70 2.88 6.47
N LEU A 507 -29.00 3.04 6.20
CA LEU A 507 -29.70 2.23 5.19
C LEU A 507 -29.08 2.39 3.80
N LEU A 508 -28.46 3.54 3.51
CA LEU A 508 -27.74 3.79 2.27
C LEU A 508 -26.57 2.80 2.05
N TYR A 509 -26.02 2.22 3.11
CA TYR A 509 -25.01 1.16 2.98
C TYR A 509 -25.49 -0.02 2.13
N TYR A 510 -26.75 -0.42 2.30
CA TYR A 510 -27.30 -1.60 1.62
C TYR A 510 -27.60 -1.36 0.13
N THR A 511 -27.62 -0.09 -0.31
CA THR A 511 -27.75 0.24 -1.73
C THR A 511 -26.58 -0.27 -2.58
N ARG A 512 -25.43 -0.59 -1.96
CA ARG A 512 -24.25 -1.18 -2.60
C ARG A 512 -24.51 -2.52 -3.29
N GLY A 513 -25.55 -3.26 -2.89
CA GLY A 513 -25.87 -4.56 -3.46
C GLY A 513 -26.35 -4.50 -4.92
N LEU A 514 -26.91 -3.36 -5.32
CA LEU A 514 -27.39 -3.11 -6.67
C LEU A 514 -26.34 -2.28 -7.44
N GLN A 515 -26.16 -2.57 -8.73
CA GLN A 515 -25.13 -1.94 -9.54
C GLN A 515 -25.36 -0.44 -9.74
N HIS A 516 -26.55 -0.05 -10.22
CA HIS A 516 -26.83 1.36 -10.53
C HIS A 516 -26.80 2.23 -9.27
N THR A 517 -27.52 1.85 -8.22
CA THR A 517 -27.56 2.63 -6.97
C THR A 517 -26.24 2.58 -6.20
N GLY A 518 -25.50 1.47 -6.28
CA GLY A 518 -24.18 1.35 -5.68
C GLY A 518 -23.15 2.31 -6.27
N ILE A 519 -23.15 2.51 -7.59
CA ILE A 519 -22.27 3.49 -8.26
C ILE A 519 -22.58 4.91 -7.78
N TYR A 520 -23.87 5.30 -7.75
CA TYR A 520 -24.28 6.60 -7.24
C TYR A 520 -23.94 6.80 -5.76
N SER A 521 -24.09 5.75 -4.93
CA SER A 521 -23.71 5.77 -3.51
C SER A 521 -22.21 6.07 -3.32
N VAL A 522 -21.34 5.48 -4.15
CA VAL A 522 -19.89 5.78 -4.16
C VAL A 522 -19.61 7.23 -4.54
N MET A 523 -20.33 7.77 -5.53
CA MET A 523 -20.17 9.16 -5.95
C MET A 523 -20.58 10.12 -4.82
N ILE A 524 -21.75 9.90 -4.21
CA ILE A 524 -22.24 10.69 -3.07
C ILE A 524 -21.24 10.64 -1.90
N GLN A 525 -20.72 9.46 -1.57
CA GLN A 525 -19.70 9.30 -0.52
C GLN A 525 -18.48 10.20 -0.79
N LYS A 526 -17.92 10.13 -2.00
CA LYS A 526 -16.69 10.88 -2.33
C LYS A 526 -16.93 12.39 -2.33
N VAL A 527 -18.07 12.83 -2.86
CA VAL A 527 -18.46 14.23 -2.88
C VAL A 527 -18.65 14.78 -1.45
N ILE A 528 -19.37 14.05 -0.59
CA ILE A 528 -19.60 14.47 0.79
C ILE A 528 -18.28 14.50 1.58
N LEU A 529 -17.46 13.45 1.53
CA LEU A 529 -16.30 13.38 2.41
C LEU A 529 -15.17 14.34 2.00
N ARG A 530 -14.91 14.48 0.68
CA ARG A 530 -13.79 15.26 0.17
C ARG A 530 -14.14 16.74 -0.06
N ASP A 531 -15.30 16.99 -0.65
CA ASP A 531 -15.62 18.32 -1.18
C ASP A 531 -16.45 19.12 -0.17
N LEU A 532 -17.42 18.48 0.51
CA LEU A 532 -18.22 19.15 1.55
C LEU A 532 -17.36 19.59 2.74
N LEU A 533 -16.30 18.87 3.10
CA LEU A 533 -15.43 19.26 4.22
C LEU A 533 -14.64 20.54 3.92
N ARG A 534 -14.09 20.65 2.71
CA ARG A 534 -13.36 21.86 2.26
C ARG A 534 -14.31 23.05 2.17
N PHE A 535 -15.50 22.82 1.64
CA PHE A 535 -16.58 23.79 1.60
C PHE A 535 -16.98 24.24 3.02
N LEU A 536 -17.21 23.29 3.93
CA LEU A 536 -17.65 23.54 5.30
C LEU A 536 -16.59 24.36 6.05
N LEU A 537 -15.29 24.11 5.83
CA LEU A 537 -14.23 24.91 6.45
C LEU A 537 -14.30 26.38 6.03
N VAL A 538 -14.41 26.65 4.73
CA VAL A 538 -14.53 28.02 4.21
C VAL A 538 -15.82 28.66 4.72
N TYR A 539 -16.92 27.93 4.67
CA TYR A 539 -18.22 28.38 5.17
C TYR A 539 -18.19 28.72 6.67
N LEU A 540 -17.57 27.90 7.52
CA LEU A 540 -17.47 28.14 8.95
C LEU A 540 -16.66 29.41 9.27
N VAL A 541 -15.61 29.72 8.51
CA VAL A 541 -14.84 30.97 8.65
C VAL A 541 -15.74 32.18 8.38
N PHE A 542 -16.53 32.15 7.29
CA PHE A 542 -17.50 33.20 7.00
C PHE A 542 -18.59 33.27 8.06
N LEU A 543 -19.21 32.14 8.42
CA LEU A 543 -20.28 32.07 9.41
C LEU A 543 -19.85 32.67 10.74
N PHE A 544 -18.69 32.26 11.26
CA PHE A 544 -18.19 32.74 12.54
C PHE A 544 -17.77 34.21 12.48
N GLY A 545 -17.09 34.63 11.39
CA GLY A 545 -16.68 36.03 11.21
C GLY A 545 -17.87 37.00 11.18
N PHE A 546 -18.92 36.67 10.43
CA PHE A 546 -20.14 37.47 10.38
C PHE A 546 -20.98 37.36 11.66
N ALA A 547 -21.00 36.20 12.33
CA ALA A 547 -21.67 36.04 13.63
C ALA A 547 -21.05 36.94 14.71
N VAL A 548 -19.72 36.97 14.81
CA VAL A 548 -19.02 37.85 15.76
C VAL A 548 -19.28 39.33 15.44
N ALA A 549 -19.30 39.71 14.16
CA ALA A 549 -19.63 41.08 13.75
C ALA A 549 -21.06 41.46 14.17
N LEU A 550 -22.06 40.63 13.87
CA LEU A 550 -23.45 40.89 14.22
C LEU A 550 -23.68 40.96 15.74
N VAL A 551 -23.08 40.05 16.51
CA VAL A 551 -23.16 40.07 17.98
C VAL A 551 -22.50 41.32 18.56
N SER A 552 -21.39 41.78 17.98
CA SER A 552 -20.72 43.00 18.44
C SER A 552 -21.59 44.23 18.20
N LEU A 553 -22.22 44.33 17.02
CA LEU A 553 -23.15 45.42 16.71
C LEU A 553 -24.43 45.37 17.56
N SER A 554 -24.92 44.18 17.90
CA SER A 554 -26.12 44.04 18.74
C SER A 554 -25.84 44.30 20.23
N ARG A 555 -24.63 44.01 20.73
CA ARG A 555 -24.23 44.30 22.12
C ARG A 555 -24.05 45.79 22.38
N GLU A 556 -23.49 46.53 21.42
CA GLU A 556 -23.31 47.99 21.53
C GLU A 556 -24.67 48.72 21.68
N ALA A 557 -25.72 48.19 21.05
CA ALA A 557 -27.08 48.70 21.21
C ALA A 557 -27.64 48.50 22.64
N GLN A 558 -27.16 47.49 23.36
CA GLN A 558 -27.62 47.15 24.72
C GLN A 558 -26.84 47.90 25.81
N ALA A 559 -25.53 48.13 25.61
CA ALA A 559 -24.67 48.82 26.59
C ALA A 559 -25.03 50.30 26.79
N LEU A 560 -25.58 50.96 25.77
CA LEU A 560 -26.06 52.35 25.84
C LEU A 560 -27.56 52.47 26.19
N GLY A 561 -28.28 51.35 26.31
CA GLY A 561 -29.69 51.29 26.73
C GLY A 561 -29.90 51.08 28.23
N ALA A 562 -28.82 50.85 29.00
CA ALA A 562 -28.88 50.85 30.46
C ALA A 562 -28.80 52.30 30.98
N PRO A 563 -29.83 52.83 31.67
CA PRO A 563 -29.77 54.19 32.16
C PRO A 563 -28.74 54.29 33.30
N LEU A 564 -27.76 55.17 33.11
CA LEU A 564 -26.88 55.63 34.18
C LEU A 564 -27.69 56.63 35.04
N GLY A 565 -28.28 56.17 36.15
CA GLY A 565 -29.03 57.09 37.04
C GLY A 565 -29.78 56.47 38.23
N SER A 566 -29.12 56.54 39.39
CA SER A 566 -29.65 56.69 40.77
C SER A 566 -30.50 55.60 41.46
N ASN A 567 -29.99 55.22 42.64
CA ASN A 567 -30.64 54.55 43.77
C ASN A 567 -32.05 55.11 44.12
N ALA A 568 -33.04 54.22 44.31
CA ALA A 568 -34.06 54.31 45.36
C ALA A 568 -34.97 53.06 45.37
N THR A 569 -34.93 52.36 46.50
CA THR A 569 -35.98 51.64 47.25
C THR A 569 -37.15 50.92 46.54
N GLU A 570 -37.32 49.66 46.96
CA GLU A 570 -38.42 48.70 46.87
C GLU A 570 -39.83 49.19 46.47
N ALA A 571 -40.50 48.43 45.59
CA ALA A 571 -41.87 47.95 45.80
C ALA A 571 -42.18 46.78 44.84
N ALA A 572 -42.76 45.72 45.40
CA ALA A 572 -43.28 44.57 44.68
C ALA A 572 -44.47 44.93 43.77
N GLY A 573 -44.54 44.27 42.62
CA GLY A 573 -45.67 44.30 41.69
C GLY A 573 -45.48 43.27 40.58
N GLU A 574 -46.17 42.13 40.70
CA GLU A 574 -46.45 41.20 39.61
C GLU A 574 -47.24 41.93 38.51
N GLY A 575 -46.82 41.74 37.27
CA GLY A 575 -47.44 42.34 36.09
C GLY A 575 -46.43 42.42 34.95
N ASP A 576 -46.49 41.42 34.06
CA ASP A 576 -45.86 41.30 32.75
C ASP A 576 -44.93 42.44 32.33
N LYS A 577 -43.64 42.28 32.67
CA LYS A 577 -42.56 42.89 31.89
C LYS A 577 -42.18 41.91 30.80
N GLU A 578 -42.80 42.03 29.63
CA GLU A 578 -42.19 41.63 28.35
C GLU A 578 -40.95 42.51 28.11
N GLY A 579 -39.91 42.25 28.92
CA GLY A 579 -38.60 42.84 28.76
C GLY A 579 -37.90 42.12 27.62
N SER A 580 -37.71 42.84 26.51
CA SER A 580 -36.88 42.51 25.35
C SER A 580 -35.77 41.50 25.69
N GLU A 581 -36.00 40.23 25.37
CA GLU A 581 -34.96 39.20 25.46
C GLU A 581 -33.79 39.60 24.56
N ALA A 582 -32.55 39.50 25.05
CA ALA A 582 -31.37 39.91 24.30
C ALA A 582 -31.36 39.30 22.88
N LEU A 583 -31.33 40.17 21.86
CA LEU A 583 -31.54 39.85 20.44
C LEU A 583 -30.56 38.81 19.86
N TYR A 584 -29.35 38.75 20.42
CA TYR A 584 -28.39 37.67 20.22
C TYR A 584 -27.69 37.40 21.56
N LYS A 585 -28.16 36.39 22.32
CA LYS A 585 -27.65 36.06 23.66
C LYS A 585 -26.16 35.62 23.62
N GLY A 586 -25.71 35.02 22.51
CA GLY A 586 -24.30 34.67 22.29
C GLY A 586 -23.89 34.49 20.82
N ILE A 587 -22.58 34.26 20.60
CA ILE A 587 -21.99 34.00 19.27
C ILE A 587 -22.62 32.75 18.63
N LEU A 588 -22.94 31.73 19.43
CA LEU A 588 -23.58 30.51 18.95
C LEU A 588 -25.00 30.78 18.43
N ASP A 589 -25.81 31.56 19.15
CA ASP A 589 -27.18 31.89 18.71
C ASP A 589 -27.17 32.71 17.43
N ALA A 590 -26.28 33.70 17.32
CA ALA A 590 -26.10 34.46 16.09
C ALA A 590 -25.62 33.60 14.92
N SER A 591 -24.71 32.65 15.18
CA SER A 591 -24.28 31.70 14.15
C SER A 591 -25.41 30.75 13.72
N LEU A 592 -26.31 30.35 14.62
CA LEU A 592 -27.47 29.53 14.28
C LEU A 592 -28.51 30.30 13.47
N GLU A 593 -28.78 31.56 13.81
CA GLU A 593 -29.67 32.42 13.03
C GLU A 593 -29.11 32.70 11.64
N LEU A 594 -27.81 33.04 11.53
CA LEU A 594 -27.13 33.16 10.23
C LEU A 594 -27.18 31.87 9.42
N PHE A 595 -27.01 30.71 10.08
CA PHE A 595 -27.14 29.42 9.43
C PHE A 595 -28.56 29.18 8.88
N LYS A 596 -29.61 29.51 9.65
CA LYS A 596 -31.00 29.46 9.16
C LYS A 596 -31.21 30.36 7.94
N PHE A 597 -30.59 31.56 7.92
CA PHE A 597 -30.60 32.43 6.74
C PHE A 597 -30.01 31.76 5.51
N THR A 598 -28.90 31.02 5.62
CA THR A 598 -28.29 30.34 4.46
C THR A 598 -29.12 29.20 3.88
N ILE A 599 -29.95 28.55 4.70
CA ILE A 599 -30.88 27.51 4.25
C ILE A 599 -32.14 28.12 3.63
N GLY A 600 -32.40 29.41 3.86
CA GLY A 600 -33.61 30.11 3.42
C GLY A 600 -34.74 30.13 4.45
N MET A 601 -34.46 29.76 5.71
CA MET A 601 -35.42 29.78 6.82
C MET A 601 -35.27 31.01 7.74
N GLY A 602 -34.37 31.94 7.42
CA GLY A 602 -34.10 33.10 8.27
C GLY A 602 -35.16 34.19 8.11
N GLU A 603 -35.71 34.67 9.23
CA GLU A 603 -36.67 35.77 9.25
C GLU A 603 -35.96 37.11 9.46
N LEU A 604 -36.15 38.05 8.54
CA LEU A 604 -35.63 39.43 8.65
C LEU A 604 -36.36 40.27 9.72
N ALA A 605 -37.36 39.71 10.39
CA ALA A 605 -38.24 40.40 11.35
C ALA A 605 -37.50 40.93 12.60
N PHE A 606 -36.30 40.43 12.89
CA PHE A 606 -35.50 40.78 14.08
C PHE A 606 -34.77 42.14 14.01
N GLN A 607 -34.95 42.93 12.94
CA GLN A 607 -34.15 44.15 12.69
C GLN A 607 -34.76 45.47 13.18
N GLU A 608 -35.98 45.49 13.73
CA GLU A 608 -36.64 46.75 14.11
C GLU A 608 -36.03 47.44 15.34
N GLN A 609 -35.29 46.73 16.20
CA GLN A 609 -34.69 47.28 17.42
C GLN A 609 -33.21 47.72 17.32
N LEU A 610 -32.54 47.67 16.16
CA LEU A 610 -31.10 47.98 16.04
C LEU A 610 -30.82 49.44 15.60
N ARG A 611 -29.94 50.13 16.35
CA ARG A 611 -29.54 51.54 16.13
C ARG A 611 -28.82 51.76 14.79
N PHE A 612 -28.02 50.80 14.34
CA PHE A 612 -27.28 50.85 13.06
C PHE A 612 -27.92 49.94 12.00
N ARG A 613 -29.23 50.08 11.79
CA ARG A 613 -30.01 49.26 10.84
C ARG A 613 -29.36 49.14 9.46
N GLY A 614 -28.87 50.25 8.91
CA GLY A 614 -28.23 50.26 7.59
C GLY A 614 -26.99 49.36 7.51
N VAL A 615 -26.12 49.41 8.53
CA VAL A 615 -24.88 48.62 8.55
C VAL A 615 -25.18 47.14 8.74
N VAL A 616 -26.13 46.80 9.60
CA VAL A 616 -26.57 45.41 9.82
C VAL A 616 -27.21 44.83 8.57
N LEU A 617 -28.08 45.59 7.90
CA LEU A 617 -28.72 45.17 6.64
C LEU A 617 -27.68 44.97 5.53
N VAL A 618 -26.70 45.86 5.40
CA VAL A 618 -25.61 45.73 4.43
C VAL A 618 -24.72 44.53 4.74
N LEU A 619 -24.37 44.30 6.01
CA LEU A 619 -23.60 43.11 6.43
C LEU A 619 -24.35 41.81 6.15
N LEU A 620 -25.65 41.76 6.41
CA LEU A 620 -26.49 40.58 6.18
C LEU A 620 -26.70 40.34 4.68
N LEU A 621 -26.92 41.39 3.89
CA LEU A 621 -26.99 41.30 2.43
C LEU A 621 -25.65 40.87 1.82
N ALA A 622 -24.53 41.42 2.31
CA ALA A 622 -23.19 41.02 1.89
C ALA A 622 -22.93 39.55 2.25
N TYR A 623 -23.31 39.10 3.44
CA TYR A 623 -23.23 37.71 3.86
C TYR A 623 -24.05 36.80 2.94
N VAL A 624 -25.32 37.11 2.68
CA VAL A 624 -26.19 36.31 1.79
C VAL A 624 -25.63 36.28 0.37
N LEU A 625 -25.17 37.42 -0.16
CA LEU A 625 -24.61 37.47 -1.52
C LEU A 625 -23.29 36.71 -1.60
N LEU A 626 -22.36 36.92 -0.66
CA LEU A 626 -21.08 36.20 -0.65
C LEU A 626 -21.27 34.71 -0.43
N THR A 627 -22.17 34.30 0.46
CA THR A 627 -22.49 32.89 0.68
C THR A 627 -23.13 32.26 -0.55
N TYR A 628 -24.18 32.85 -1.13
CA TYR A 628 -24.81 32.29 -2.32
C TYR A 628 -23.91 32.32 -3.56
N VAL A 629 -23.22 33.43 -3.84
CA VAL A 629 -22.41 33.59 -5.06
C VAL A 629 -21.09 32.84 -4.97
N LEU A 630 -20.38 32.86 -3.84
CA LEU A 630 -19.09 32.17 -3.74
C LEU A 630 -19.28 30.69 -3.41
N LEU A 631 -20.19 30.35 -2.48
CA LEU A 631 -20.27 28.97 -1.99
C LEU A 631 -21.00 28.05 -2.97
N LEU A 632 -22.06 28.52 -3.65
CA LEU A 632 -22.79 27.69 -4.60
C LEU A 632 -21.97 27.46 -5.88
N ASN A 633 -21.27 28.48 -6.37
CA ASN A 633 -20.39 28.35 -7.54
C ASN A 633 -19.14 27.49 -7.25
N MET A 634 -18.53 27.63 -6.06
CA MET A 634 -17.42 26.75 -5.67
C MET A 634 -17.85 25.31 -5.42
N LEU A 635 -19.03 25.10 -4.81
CA LEU A 635 -19.56 23.75 -4.59
C LEU A 635 -19.87 23.06 -5.93
N ILE A 636 -20.54 23.74 -6.86
CA ILE A 636 -20.84 23.19 -8.19
C ILE A 636 -19.54 22.88 -8.95
N ALA A 637 -18.56 23.78 -8.93
CA ALA A 637 -17.29 23.58 -9.62
C ALA A 637 -16.53 22.35 -9.08
N LEU A 638 -16.41 22.23 -7.75
CA LEU A 638 -15.79 21.08 -7.10
C LEU A 638 -16.57 19.80 -7.40
N MET A 639 -17.89 19.82 -7.22
CA MET A 639 -18.73 18.65 -7.50
C MET A 639 -18.67 18.20 -8.96
N SER A 640 -18.60 19.11 -9.92
CA SER A 640 -18.52 18.76 -11.34
C SER A 640 -17.18 18.09 -11.67
N GLU A 641 -16.07 18.64 -11.17
CA GLU A 641 -14.74 18.05 -11.35
C GLU A 641 -14.66 16.66 -10.69
N THR A 642 -15.21 16.53 -9.48
CA THR A 642 -15.18 15.26 -8.77
C THR A 642 -16.09 14.22 -9.41
N VAL A 643 -17.28 14.58 -9.87
CA VAL A 643 -18.18 13.70 -10.63
C VAL A 643 -17.49 13.20 -11.90
N ASN A 644 -16.84 14.07 -12.68
CA ASN A 644 -16.16 13.67 -13.92
C ASN A 644 -14.95 12.77 -13.64
N SER A 645 -14.12 13.09 -12.64
CA SER A 645 -12.97 12.26 -12.26
C SER A 645 -13.40 10.90 -11.69
N VAL A 646 -14.48 10.90 -10.90
CA VAL A 646 -14.95 9.71 -10.19
C VAL A 646 -15.77 8.85 -11.13
N ALA A 647 -16.45 9.38 -12.15
CA ALA A 647 -17.25 8.57 -13.07
C ALA A 647 -16.44 7.41 -13.68
N HIS A 648 -15.20 7.66 -14.09
CA HIS A 648 -14.31 6.62 -14.63
C HIS A 648 -13.88 5.57 -13.59
N ASP A 649 -13.52 5.97 -12.37
CA ASP A 649 -13.07 5.03 -11.33
C ASP A 649 -14.22 4.48 -10.46
N SER A 650 -15.44 5.02 -10.57
CA SER A 650 -16.59 4.75 -9.70
C SER A 650 -16.99 3.29 -9.73
N TRP A 651 -17.00 2.69 -10.91
CA TRP A 651 -17.32 1.28 -11.10
C TRP A 651 -16.30 0.37 -10.42
N SER A 652 -15.00 0.66 -10.56
CA SER A 652 -13.94 -0.09 -9.90
C SER A 652 -13.95 0.07 -8.37
N ILE A 653 -14.30 1.24 -7.86
CA ILE A 653 -14.43 1.49 -6.42
C ILE A 653 -15.66 0.77 -5.88
N TRP A 654 -16.79 0.82 -6.59
CA TRP A 654 -17.98 0.05 -6.24
C TRP A 654 -17.68 -1.45 -6.20
N LYS A 655 -16.94 -1.98 -7.19
CA LYS A 655 -16.47 -3.38 -7.18
C LYS A 655 -15.58 -3.70 -5.98
N LEU A 656 -14.66 -2.81 -5.60
CA LEU A 656 -13.85 -2.96 -4.39
C LEU A 656 -14.71 -2.97 -3.12
N GLN A 657 -15.68 -2.04 -2.99
CA GLN A 657 -16.59 -2.02 -1.85
C GLN A 657 -17.43 -3.30 -1.77
N LYS A 658 -17.92 -3.78 -2.91
CA LYS A 658 -18.63 -5.05 -3.02
C LYS A 658 -17.74 -6.23 -2.61
N ALA A 659 -16.47 -6.23 -3.01
CA ALA A 659 -15.49 -7.25 -2.62
C ALA A 659 -15.24 -7.27 -1.10
N ILE A 660 -15.12 -6.10 -0.49
CA ILE A 660 -14.99 -5.95 0.98
C ILE A 660 -16.21 -6.59 1.67
N CYS A 661 -17.43 -6.28 1.22
CA CYS A 661 -18.65 -6.88 1.77
C CYS A 661 -18.67 -8.40 1.64
N VAL A 662 -18.29 -8.94 0.47
CA VAL A 662 -18.20 -10.39 0.23
C VAL A 662 -17.26 -11.05 1.22
N LEU A 663 -16.03 -10.53 1.34
CA LEU A 663 -15.01 -11.09 2.23
C LEU A 663 -15.40 -11.03 3.71
N GLU A 664 -16.14 -9.99 4.11
CA GLU A 664 -16.67 -9.88 5.46
C GLU A 664 -17.79 -10.89 5.72
N MET A 665 -18.70 -11.06 4.77
CA MET A 665 -19.80 -12.03 4.86
C MET A 665 -19.31 -13.48 4.85
N GLU A 666 -18.24 -13.80 4.13
CA GLU A 666 -17.62 -15.14 4.14
C GLU A 666 -17.05 -15.51 5.51
N LYS A 667 -16.48 -14.55 6.24
CA LYS A 667 -15.96 -14.77 7.61
C LYS A 667 -17.08 -15.08 8.60
N GLY A 668 -18.32 -14.69 8.29
CA GLY A 668 -19.50 -14.93 9.09
C GLY A 668 -19.62 -14.02 10.31
N TYR A 669 -20.66 -14.26 11.11
CA TYR A 669 -20.90 -13.54 12.34
C TYR A 669 -19.93 -13.96 13.45
N TRP A 670 -19.66 -13.05 14.39
CA TRP A 670 -18.79 -13.32 15.53
C TRP A 670 -19.20 -14.57 16.34
N TRP A 671 -20.51 -14.87 16.45
CA TRP A 671 -21.04 -16.03 17.16
C TRP A 671 -21.00 -17.36 16.37
N CYS A 672 -20.90 -17.33 15.04
CA CYS A 672 -21.01 -18.52 14.17
C CYS A 672 -20.04 -18.37 13.01
N ARG A 673 -18.82 -18.91 13.19
CA ARG A 673 -17.84 -18.98 12.11
C ARG A 673 -18.32 -19.99 11.07
N ARG A 674 -18.54 -19.53 9.85
CA ARG A 674 -18.86 -20.42 8.73
C ARG A 674 -17.57 -21.06 8.23
N LYS A 675 -17.62 -22.34 7.85
CA LYS A 675 -16.59 -22.92 6.99
C LYS A 675 -16.61 -22.16 5.66
N LYS A 676 -15.49 -21.54 5.29
CA LYS A 676 -15.32 -20.87 4.00
C LYS A 676 -15.61 -21.90 2.89
N GLN A 677 -16.39 -21.55 1.87
CA GLN A 677 -16.55 -22.44 0.72
C GLN A 677 -15.42 -22.12 -0.25
N ARG A 678 -14.65 -23.15 -0.62
CA ARG A 678 -13.59 -23.00 -1.60
C ARG A 678 -14.21 -22.78 -2.98
N ALA A 679 -13.73 -21.78 -3.71
CA ALA A 679 -14.17 -21.54 -5.07
C ALA A 679 -13.31 -22.34 -6.08
N GLY A 680 -13.87 -22.62 -7.25
CA GLY A 680 -13.17 -23.33 -8.33
C GLY A 680 -13.26 -24.84 -8.27
N VAL A 681 -12.63 -25.50 -9.24
CA VAL A 681 -12.62 -26.96 -9.43
C VAL A 681 -11.18 -27.46 -9.39
N LYS A 682 -10.95 -28.61 -8.78
CA LYS A 682 -9.65 -29.26 -8.76
C LYS A 682 -9.42 -30.00 -10.08
N LEU A 683 -8.39 -29.60 -10.83
CA LEU A 683 -8.06 -30.17 -12.14
C LEU A 683 -6.58 -30.56 -12.19
N THR A 684 -6.27 -31.59 -12.97
CA THR A 684 -4.91 -31.99 -13.32
C THR A 684 -4.49 -31.24 -14.56
N VAL A 685 -3.62 -30.23 -14.40
CA VAL A 685 -3.27 -29.32 -15.50
C VAL A 685 -2.04 -29.79 -16.28
N GLY A 686 -1.23 -30.67 -15.68
CA GLY A 686 -0.08 -31.27 -16.33
C GLY A 686 0.66 -32.21 -15.40
N THR A 687 1.91 -32.50 -15.74
CA THR A 687 2.80 -33.36 -14.94
C THR A 687 3.92 -32.51 -14.37
N ARG A 688 4.22 -32.70 -13.08
CA ARG A 688 5.37 -32.09 -12.42
C ARG A 688 6.67 -32.65 -13.01
N PRO A 689 7.79 -31.92 -12.88
CA PRO A 689 9.11 -32.45 -13.25
C PRO A 689 9.46 -33.76 -12.51
N ASP A 690 8.88 -33.98 -11.33
CA ASP A 690 9.03 -35.22 -10.55
C ASP A 690 8.16 -36.39 -11.06
N GLY A 691 7.44 -36.22 -12.18
CA GLY A 691 6.56 -37.23 -12.78
C GLY A 691 5.19 -37.40 -12.11
N SER A 692 4.93 -36.71 -11.00
CA SER A 692 3.61 -36.69 -10.34
C SER A 692 2.62 -35.76 -11.05
N PRO A 693 1.31 -36.05 -11.04
CA PRO A 693 0.31 -35.15 -11.63
C PRO A 693 0.27 -33.81 -10.87
N ASP A 694 0.28 -32.70 -11.59
CA ASP A 694 0.15 -31.36 -11.02
C ASP A 694 -1.33 -30.99 -10.87
N GLU A 695 -1.86 -31.26 -9.68
CA GLU A 695 -3.23 -30.93 -9.32
C GLU A 695 -3.34 -29.51 -8.76
N ARG A 696 -4.22 -28.70 -9.36
CA ARG A 696 -4.46 -27.31 -8.96
C ARG A 696 -5.94 -27.00 -8.85
N TRP A 697 -6.25 -26.03 -7.99
CA TRP A 697 -7.59 -25.47 -7.91
C TRP A 697 -7.70 -24.33 -8.90
N CYS A 698 -8.44 -24.58 -9.96
CA CYS A 698 -8.58 -23.64 -11.06
C CYS A 698 -9.99 -23.06 -11.10
N PHE A 699 -10.10 -21.81 -11.53
CA PHE A 699 -11.35 -21.13 -11.78
C PHE A 699 -11.58 -21.01 -13.29
N ARG A 700 -12.70 -21.58 -13.76
CA ARG A 700 -13.12 -21.49 -15.17
C ARG A 700 -13.67 -20.10 -15.46
N VAL A 701 -13.14 -19.45 -16.49
CA VAL A 701 -13.61 -18.17 -17.00
C VAL A 701 -13.85 -18.32 -18.49
N GLU A 702 -15.09 -18.10 -18.90
CA GLU A 702 -15.47 -17.99 -20.31
C GLU A 702 -15.10 -16.59 -20.80
N GLU A 703 -14.22 -16.53 -21.79
CA GLU A 703 -13.82 -15.31 -22.49
C GLU A 703 -14.31 -15.40 -23.94
N VAL A 704 -14.86 -14.30 -24.46
CA VAL A 704 -15.19 -14.16 -25.88
C VAL A 704 -14.29 -13.08 -26.47
N ASN A 705 -13.41 -13.47 -27.39
CA ASN A 705 -12.47 -12.53 -28.00
C ASN A 705 -12.50 -12.62 -29.52
N TRP A 706 -13.28 -11.71 -30.13
CA TRP A 706 -13.40 -11.57 -31.58
C TRP A 706 -12.15 -11.02 -32.26
N ALA A 707 -11.21 -10.42 -31.53
CA ALA A 707 -10.01 -9.82 -32.11
C ALA A 707 -8.83 -10.80 -32.16
N ALA A 708 -8.79 -11.77 -31.24
CA ALA A 708 -7.68 -12.73 -31.12
C ALA A 708 -8.06 -14.17 -31.51
N TRP A 709 -9.22 -14.38 -32.14
CA TRP A 709 -9.73 -15.71 -32.48
C TRP A 709 -8.86 -16.46 -33.51
N GLU A 710 -8.09 -15.74 -34.34
CA GLU A 710 -7.17 -16.33 -35.32
C GLU A 710 -5.91 -16.95 -34.69
N GLN A 711 -5.62 -16.65 -33.42
CA GLN A 711 -4.43 -17.15 -32.73
C GLN A 711 -4.70 -18.54 -32.15
N THR A 712 -4.00 -19.56 -32.67
CA THR A 712 -4.05 -20.93 -32.14
C THR A 712 -3.26 -21.01 -30.83
N LEU A 713 -3.97 -21.21 -29.71
CA LEU A 713 -3.37 -21.43 -28.38
C LEU A 713 -3.36 -22.92 -28.02
N PRO A 714 -2.37 -23.40 -27.24
CA PRO A 714 -2.33 -24.79 -26.79
C PRO A 714 -3.46 -25.08 -25.79
N THR A 715 -4.37 -26.00 -26.10
CA THR A 715 -5.51 -26.36 -25.23
C THR A 715 -5.22 -27.55 -24.34
N VAL A 716 -5.79 -27.57 -23.13
CA VAL A 716 -5.71 -28.70 -22.17
C VAL A 716 -6.66 -29.84 -22.58
N CYS A 717 -7.78 -29.50 -23.22
CA CYS A 717 -8.76 -30.42 -23.78
C CYS A 717 -9.01 -30.08 -25.25
N GLU A 718 -9.22 -31.10 -26.07
CA GLU A 718 -9.51 -30.93 -27.50
C GLU A 718 -10.97 -30.52 -27.76
N GLU A 719 -11.89 -30.87 -26.86
CA GLU A 719 -13.33 -30.59 -26.99
C GLU A 719 -13.96 -30.02 -25.70
N PRO A 720 -15.11 -29.32 -25.79
CA PRO A 720 -15.85 -28.79 -24.64
C PRO A 720 -16.40 -29.88 -23.70
N SER A 721 -16.72 -31.04 -24.27
CA SER A 721 -17.00 -32.28 -23.56
C SER A 721 -15.69 -32.77 -22.96
N GLY A 722 -15.43 -32.46 -21.68
CA GLY A 722 -14.25 -32.95 -20.96
C GLY A 722 -14.09 -34.48 -21.02
N PRO A 723 -13.00 -35.05 -20.47
CA PRO A 723 -12.72 -36.49 -20.60
C PRO A 723 -13.93 -37.34 -20.14
N PRO A 724 -14.29 -38.41 -20.87
CA PRO A 724 -15.47 -39.20 -20.59
C PRO A 724 -15.29 -39.88 -19.22
N GLY A 725 -15.94 -39.34 -18.18
CA GLY A 725 -15.89 -39.89 -16.83
C GLY A 725 -15.93 -38.91 -15.66
N SER A 726 -15.92 -37.59 -15.89
CA SER A 726 -15.98 -36.59 -14.79
C SER A 726 -17.37 -35.97 -14.52
N SER A 727 -18.44 -36.53 -15.10
CA SER A 727 -19.82 -36.17 -14.76
C SER A 727 -20.26 -36.88 -13.48
N GLY A 728 -19.81 -36.37 -12.33
CA GLY A 728 -20.34 -36.70 -11.02
C GLY A 728 -21.39 -35.67 -10.57
N ASP A 729 -22.39 -35.38 -11.40
CA ASP A 729 -23.61 -34.69 -10.98
C ASP A 729 -24.81 -35.46 -11.54
N THR A 730 -25.30 -36.40 -10.74
CA THR A 730 -26.67 -36.91 -10.84
C THR A 730 -27.63 -35.76 -10.57
N ASN A 731 -28.08 -35.08 -11.63
CA ASN A 731 -29.42 -34.50 -11.63
C ASN A 731 -30.32 -35.48 -12.37
N GLU A 732 -31.14 -36.18 -11.59
CA GLU A 732 -32.27 -36.95 -12.09
C GLU A 732 -33.12 -36.05 -12.98
N ALA A 733 -33.12 -36.35 -14.28
CA ALA A 733 -34.07 -35.81 -15.22
C ALA A 733 -35.47 -36.30 -14.81
N LEU A 734 -36.27 -35.39 -14.27
CA LEU A 734 -37.71 -35.60 -14.16
C LEU A 734 -38.28 -35.67 -15.58
N ALA A 735 -38.66 -36.87 -15.99
CA ALA A 735 -39.36 -37.11 -17.24
C ALA A 735 -40.72 -36.39 -17.22
N SER A 736 -40.88 -35.38 -18.07
CA SER A 736 -42.20 -34.93 -18.53
C SER A 736 -42.35 -35.34 -20.00
N GLN A 737 -43.28 -36.26 -20.25
CA GLN A 737 -43.66 -36.75 -21.57
C GLN A 737 -44.20 -35.63 -22.50
N PRO A 738 -44.13 -35.84 -23.82
CA PRO A 738 -44.53 -34.84 -24.82
C PRO A 738 -46.04 -34.81 -25.01
N SER A 739 -46.63 -33.62 -25.03
CA SER A 739 -47.95 -33.39 -25.64
C SER A 739 -47.74 -32.74 -27.00
N GLN A 740 -48.40 -33.33 -28.00
CA GLN A 740 -48.58 -32.82 -29.34
C GLN A 740 -49.30 -31.46 -29.28
N ASP A 741 -48.95 -30.50 -30.15
CA ASP A 741 -49.91 -29.99 -31.13
C ASP A 741 -49.31 -29.03 -32.17
N SER A 742 -49.69 -29.34 -33.40
CA SER A 742 -49.75 -28.63 -34.67
C SER A 742 -49.19 -27.21 -34.90
N VAL A 743 -48.45 -27.13 -36.01
CA VAL A 743 -48.22 -26.04 -36.97
C VAL A 743 -49.37 -25.01 -37.11
N THR A 744 -49.04 -23.72 -37.21
CA THR A 744 -49.57 -22.77 -38.21
C THR A 744 -48.67 -21.53 -38.32
N GLU A 745 -48.47 -21.09 -39.56
CA GLU A 745 -47.71 -19.91 -40.01
C GLU A 745 -48.48 -18.58 -39.77
N GLU A 746 -47.78 -17.46 -40.08
CA GLU A 746 -48.22 -16.06 -40.18
C GLU A 746 -48.16 -15.28 -38.83
N ASP A 747 -47.43 -14.16 -38.68
CA ASP A 747 -47.33 -12.99 -39.55
C ASP A 747 -45.93 -12.33 -39.57
N ASN A 748 -45.49 -11.97 -40.77
CA ASN A 748 -44.45 -10.99 -41.06
C ASN A 748 -45.09 -9.58 -41.11
N VAL A 749 -44.49 -8.59 -40.44
CA VAL A 749 -44.78 -7.17 -40.71
C VAL A 749 -43.47 -6.46 -41.11
N PRO A 750 -43.38 -5.89 -42.32
CA PRO A 750 -42.19 -5.21 -42.82
C PRO A 750 -42.19 -3.71 -42.49
N LEU A 751 -41.00 -3.17 -42.26
CA LEU A 751 -40.69 -1.74 -42.19
C LEU A 751 -40.90 -1.08 -43.57
N GLN A 752 -41.74 -0.04 -43.65
CA GLN A 752 -41.82 0.86 -44.81
C GLN A 752 -40.87 2.06 -44.64
N PRO A 753 -40.15 2.48 -45.71
CA PRO A 753 -39.40 3.73 -45.73
C PRO A 753 -40.28 4.89 -46.21
N LEU A 754 -40.09 6.05 -45.56
CA LEU A 754 -40.68 7.33 -45.93
C LEU A 754 -39.85 8.01 -47.02
N GLU A 755 -40.44 8.31 -48.18
CA GLU A 755 -39.95 9.40 -49.03
C GLU A 755 -41.03 10.03 -49.94
N SER A 756 -41.10 11.36 -49.85
CA SER A 756 -41.55 12.39 -50.80
C SER A 756 -42.95 12.35 -51.44
N ARG A 757 -43.80 13.29 -51.00
CA ARG A 757 -44.30 14.39 -51.84
C ARG A 757 -44.77 15.58 -51.02
#